data_AF-A0A7R9FMT6-F1
#
_entry.id   AF-A0A7R9FMT6-F1
#
_cell.length_a   1.000
_cell.length_b   1.000
_cell.length_c   1.000
_cell.angle_alpha   90.00
_cell.angle_beta   90.00
_cell.angle_gamma   90.00
#
_symmetry.space_group_name_H-M   'P 1'
#
loop_
_entity.id
_entity.type
_entity.pdbx_description
1 polymer ?
#
loop_
_entity_poly.entity_id
_entity_poly.type
_entity_poly.pdbx_seq_one_letter_code
_entity_poly.pdbx_strand_id
1 'polypeptide(L)'
;MKARHPKSDQLCDAGRGLIGDKHPKSGEIQTCIDSLQAHWKSLEELAGLRKKQLEDAAEAYQFYTDANEAESWLNEKMALVASADYGEDEPSAQALLQRHRDLQGEIHAYKGDIHSLNSQAEKLIKAGISTLELSAEPDVVPDLDQEEFVNEVRMVPQDYWEEEPVERIEHRTVLEERKIMQVRSLYPFEGQGMSMAKGEVMMLLNKTNPDWWNIRKADGTDGFVPANYVREIDPKVVHVQVRRPEKIREIRRIKKTKLVKQMVPIRRARSFKAPVKPQRRKVESDNENVEKRQMKINDTYDQLLDLAQQRHALLEDSICLYGFYRECDDFEKWIKDKERMLRADDASDNVETAKRKYEKFLTDLSASSKRIEALDASVEEFVVQGHSQLDKVRARQKQIHQMWDHLNWLKGQKERSLEGASSVELFNRTCVEARDWMLEKMTQLDSAEVGPDLKTVQALQRRHQHLERELAPVEEKVNRVNLLANSVKSSYPNERANVNTRQKEVQDMWGKVKAKAIERRSRLEDAVGQQIFMNSSKNLLGWLSSIKETLNADESARDVATAESLLKKHQELGDDVRAHGDEFREVSELGGQLLQRNPNLTEVQERLVRLNAEHQAVVRGWGEKGDWLQQCLDLQMLNREADQIDASTSSHEVFLANSELGGSLDDVEALMKRHEDFENTLYAQDERLKAFSEMANKLIDAGHYDSKYIDDRRQQVLARRQGVKDAAQKRRAELNASHKFQDFSADVDDLKGWLSDKLKTAGDESYRDLSNLERKLQKHEAFERELRANEGQLRAVNKTGQGLLSENNYRRADVAKMLQDLNITWEELVALSQDKGRRLRQAASQHTYNRTMEDTKLKLDEMVVSLQSKEVGTDMRNCKDLLNKHQALENDMHQLDNRIGDLVNLGEEMVHEGHFDADNIIKASKITQDNQIDRAQNSRPTTSTGTNIIIPLVTTYHPGLHKLNNLSKTSFSILQTFTTQHIFKEPPKVTYKQPANYETYL
;
A
#
# COMPACT_ATOMS: atom_id res chain seq x y z
N MET A 1 -33.94 82.88 145.45
CA MET A 1 -33.01 82.07 146.25
C MET A 1 -31.77 82.86 146.70
N LYS A 2 -30.64 82.83 145.96
CA LYS A 2 -29.29 83.22 146.44
C LYS A 2 -29.16 84.49 147.31
N ALA A 3 -29.93 85.56 147.06
CA ALA A 3 -29.82 86.82 147.82
C ALA A 3 -30.49 86.83 149.21
N ARG A 4 -31.39 85.89 149.53
CA ARG A 4 -32.11 85.86 150.82
C ARG A 4 -31.73 84.69 151.74
N HIS A 5 -31.10 83.63 151.22
CA HIS A 5 -30.62 82.48 152.02
C HIS A 5 -29.77 82.91 153.23
N PRO A 6 -28.71 83.74 153.10
CA PRO A 6 -27.84 84.05 154.25
C PRO A 6 -28.56 84.85 155.35
N LYS A 7 -29.62 85.58 154.98
CA LYS A 7 -30.41 86.39 155.89
C LYS A 7 -31.45 85.56 156.65
N SER A 8 -31.88 84.44 156.06
CA SER A 8 -32.64 83.38 156.74
C SER A 8 -31.78 82.72 157.82
N ASP A 9 -30.55 82.33 157.47
CA ASP A 9 -29.63 81.67 158.42
C ASP A 9 -29.28 82.58 159.60
N GLN A 10 -28.96 83.86 159.34
CA GLN A 10 -28.73 84.86 160.40
C GLN A 10 -29.92 85.04 161.35
N LEU A 11 -31.16 84.98 160.84
CA LEU A 11 -32.37 85.03 161.68
C LEU A 11 -32.51 83.76 162.54
N CYS A 12 -32.20 82.60 161.97
CA CYS A 12 -32.19 81.33 162.71
C CYS A 12 -31.13 81.33 163.83
N ASP A 13 -29.93 81.86 163.57
CA ASP A 13 -28.86 81.91 164.57
C ASP A 13 -29.13 82.94 165.68
N ALA A 14 -29.70 84.11 165.34
CA ALA A 14 -30.16 85.07 166.34
C ALA A 14 -31.28 84.49 167.24
N GLY A 15 -32.21 83.73 166.65
CA GLY A 15 -33.25 83.03 167.41
C GLY A 15 -32.68 81.94 168.33
N ARG A 16 -31.67 81.18 167.89
CA ARG A 16 -30.95 80.20 168.73
C ARG A 16 -30.27 80.86 169.94
N GLY A 17 -29.72 82.06 169.80
CA GLY A 17 -29.14 82.83 170.91
C GLY A 17 -30.15 83.08 172.04
N LEU A 18 -31.34 83.60 171.70
CA LEU A 18 -32.41 83.88 172.65
C LEU A 18 -32.92 82.64 173.40
N ILE A 19 -32.81 81.45 172.78
CA ILE A 19 -33.17 80.18 173.42
C ILE A 19 -32.18 79.83 174.55
N GLY A 20 -30.88 80.10 174.34
CA GLY A 20 -29.80 79.84 175.31
C GLY A 20 -29.92 80.67 176.58
N ASP A 21 -30.37 81.93 176.46
CA ASP A 21 -30.55 82.86 177.59
C ASP A 21 -31.76 82.53 178.49
N LYS A 22 -32.41 81.37 178.29
CA LYS A 22 -33.63 80.92 178.98
C LYS A 22 -34.79 81.94 178.87
N HIS A 23 -34.92 82.56 177.70
CA HIS A 23 -36.02 83.48 177.42
C HIS A 23 -37.39 82.79 177.66
N PRO A 24 -38.38 83.44 178.31
CA PRO A 24 -39.65 82.79 178.68
C PRO A 24 -40.51 82.30 177.50
N LYS A 25 -40.09 82.56 176.25
CA LYS A 25 -40.74 82.10 175.00
C LYS A 25 -39.84 81.21 174.12
N SER A 26 -38.77 80.61 174.65
CA SER A 26 -37.82 79.78 173.84
C SER A 26 -38.50 78.74 172.93
N GLY A 27 -39.59 78.11 173.38
CA GLY A 27 -40.33 77.13 172.56
C GLY A 27 -40.94 77.71 171.29
N GLU A 28 -41.50 78.92 171.34
CA GLU A 28 -42.08 79.60 170.16
C GLU A 28 -40.99 79.95 169.13
N ILE A 29 -39.80 80.34 169.60
CA ILE A 29 -38.68 80.74 168.75
C ILE A 29 -38.15 79.52 167.98
N GLN A 30 -37.99 78.37 168.63
CA GLN A 30 -37.53 77.14 167.98
C GLN A 30 -38.48 76.71 166.85
N THR A 31 -39.79 76.70 167.11
CA THR A 31 -40.80 76.35 166.10
C THR A 31 -40.76 77.27 164.87
N CYS A 32 -40.45 78.56 165.07
CA CYS A 32 -40.32 79.52 163.97
C CYS A 32 -39.06 79.28 163.11
N ILE A 33 -37.95 78.84 163.72
CA ILE A 33 -36.70 78.49 163.02
C ILE A 33 -36.91 77.25 162.14
N ASP A 34 -37.48 76.20 162.72
CA ASP A 34 -37.70 74.92 162.02
C ASP A 34 -38.66 75.11 160.84
N SER A 35 -39.71 75.91 161.03
CA SER A 35 -40.64 76.33 159.97
C SER A 35 -39.93 77.10 158.84
N LEU A 36 -39.05 78.07 159.17
CA LEU A 36 -38.35 78.87 158.15
C LEU A 36 -37.39 78.00 157.31
N GLN A 37 -36.66 77.07 157.94
CA GLN A 37 -35.78 76.15 157.22
C GLN A 37 -36.56 75.15 156.34
N ALA A 38 -37.68 74.61 156.83
CA ALA A 38 -38.54 73.73 156.04
C ALA A 38 -39.09 74.41 154.78
N HIS A 39 -39.63 75.62 154.90
CA HIS A 39 -40.13 76.39 153.75
C HIS A 39 -39.03 76.73 152.75
N TRP A 40 -37.81 77.06 153.21
CA TRP A 40 -36.71 77.38 152.29
C TRP A 40 -36.27 76.16 151.47
N LYS A 41 -36.19 74.99 152.10
CA LYS A 41 -35.83 73.73 151.43
C LYS A 41 -36.85 73.33 150.36
N SER A 42 -38.15 73.45 150.69
CA SER A 42 -39.26 73.24 149.74
C SER A 42 -39.19 74.20 148.54
N LEU A 43 -38.83 75.47 148.76
CA LEU A 43 -38.67 76.46 147.69
C LEU A 43 -37.50 76.13 146.74
N GLU A 44 -36.46 75.46 147.23
CA GLU A 44 -35.30 75.05 146.44
C GLU A 44 -35.59 73.81 145.57
N GLU A 45 -36.33 72.85 146.13
CA GLU A 45 -36.85 71.68 145.40
C GLU A 45 -37.82 72.12 144.29
N LEU A 46 -38.76 73.03 144.58
CA LEU A 46 -39.70 73.57 143.58
C LEU A 46 -39.00 74.37 142.47
N ALA A 47 -37.96 75.14 142.80
CA ALA A 47 -37.17 75.88 141.80
C ALA A 47 -36.34 74.93 140.90
N GLY A 48 -35.76 73.87 141.47
CA GLY A 48 -35.06 72.83 140.72
C GLY A 48 -35.98 72.07 139.77
N LEU A 49 -37.16 71.67 140.27
CA LEU A 49 -38.20 71.00 139.47
C LEU A 49 -38.65 71.88 138.30
N ARG A 50 -38.91 73.17 138.55
CA ARG A 50 -39.32 74.13 137.50
C ARG A 50 -38.25 74.36 136.44
N LYS A 51 -36.95 74.35 136.81
CA LYS A 51 -35.85 74.44 135.84
C LYS A 51 -35.85 73.20 134.94
N LYS A 52 -35.90 71.99 135.53
CA LYS A 52 -35.89 70.75 134.76
C LYS A 52 -37.05 70.69 133.76
N GLN A 53 -38.27 71.00 134.21
CA GLN A 53 -39.47 71.05 133.35
C GLN A 53 -39.33 72.01 132.15
N LEU A 54 -38.54 73.08 132.25
CA LEU A 54 -38.31 74.02 131.15
C LEU A 54 -37.23 73.54 130.18
N GLU A 55 -36.19 72.84 130.67
CA GLU A 55 -35.17 72.20 129.83
C GLU A 55 -35.78 71.01 129.07
N ASP A 56 -36.50 70.12 129.77
CA ASP A 56 -37.24 68.98 129.22
C ASP A 56 -38.23 69.43 128.11
N ALA A 57 -38.96 70.53 128.32
CA ALA A 57 -39.88 71.06 127.31
C ALA A 57 -39.17 71.66 126.08
N ALA A 58 -38.00 72.28 126.26
CA ALA A 58 -37.24 72.87 125.15
C ALA A 58 -36.67 71.80 124.21
N GLU A 59 -36.13 70.71 124.76
CA GLU A 59 -35.63 69.58 123.94
C GLU A 59 -36.76 68.92 123.14
N ALA A 60 -37.96 68.78 123.73
CA ALA A 60 -39.11 68.23 123.04
C ALA A 60 -39.59 69.11 121.87
N TYR A 61 -39.66 70.43 122.03
CA TYR A 61 -40.01 71.35 120.94
C TYR A 61 -39.00 71.31 119.77
N GLN A 62 -37.71 71.11 120.06
CA GLN A 62 -36.70 70.95 119.01
C GLN A 62 -36.98 69.69 118.18
N PHE A 63 -37.14 68.52 118.84
CA PHE A 63 -37.46 67.27 118.15
C PHE A 63 -38.71 67.36 117.27
N TYR A 64 -39.79 67.98 117.76
CA TYR A 64 -41.00 68.14 116.95
C TYR A 64 -40.79 69.06 115.74
N THR A 65 -39.89 70.04 115.83
CA THR A 65 -39.53 70.91 114.69
C THR A 65 -38.77 70.10 113.65
N ASP A 66 -37.69 69.44 114.06
CA ASP A 66 -36.85 68.60 113.19
C ASP A 66 -37.67 67.44 112.57
N ALA A 67 -38.62 66.86 113.31
CA ALA A 67 -39.50 65.80 112.81
C ALA A 67 -40.51 66.31 111.77
N ASN A 68 -41.05 67.53 111.91
CA ASN A 68 -41.90 68.16 110.89
C ASN A 68 -41.10 68.42 109.60
N GLU A 69 -39.85 68.89 109.72
CA GLU A 69 -38.97 69.10 108.57
C GLU A 69 -38.65 67.77 107.87
N ALA A 70 -38.34 66.71 108.62
CA ALA A 70 -38.11 65.37 108.10
C ALA A 70 -39.34 64.77 107.40
N GLU A 71 -40.54 64.86 107.99
CA GLU A 71 -41.77 64.41 107.34
C GLU A 71 -42.07 65.20 106.07
N SER A 72 -41.84 66.52 106.05
CA SER A 72 -42.03 67.33 104.84
C SER A 72 -41.05 66.93 103.74
N TRP A 73 -39.77 66.76 104.09
CA TRP A 73 -38.71 66.38 103.15
C TRP A 73 -38.96 64.98 102.56
N LEU A 74 -39.31 64.01 103.40
CA LEU A 74 -39.64 62.65 102.96
C LEU A 74 -40.83 62.64 101.99
N ASN A 75 -41.89 63.38 102.28
CA ASN A 75 -43.05 63.47 101.39
C ASN A 75 -42.72 64.11 100.03
N GLU A 76 -41.84 65.13 99.99
CA GLU A 76 -41.35 65.72 98.73
C GLU A 76 -40.61 64.68 97.87
N LYS A 77 -39.65 63.96 98.46
CA LYS A 77 -38.84 62.98 97.71
C LYS A 77 -39.64 61.71 97.36
N MET A 78 -40.61 61.32 98.19
CA MET A 78 -41.56 60.23 97.89
C MET A 78 -42.33 60.48 96.59
N ALA A 79 -42.77 61.72 96.36
CA ALA A 79 -43.45 62.08 95.11
C ALA A 79 -42.54 61.94 93.86
N LEU A 80 -41.23 62.17 94.01
CA LEU A 80 -40.27 62.05 92.91
C LEU A 80 -39.94 60.58 92.58
N VAL A 81 -39.71 59.73 93.60
CA VAL A 81 -39.42 58.30 93.36
C VAL A 81 -40.66 57.52 92.89
N ALA A 82 -41.86 57.95 93.27
CA ALA A 82 -43.13 57.35 92.83
C ALA A 82 -43.55 57.76 91.41
N SER A 83 -42.75 58.58 90.70
CA SER A 83 -43.02 58.91 89.31
C SER A 83 -43.00 57.67 88.41
N ALA A 84 -43.98 57.59 87.50
CA ALA A 84 -44.09 56.56 86.47
C ALA A 84 -43.51 56.99 85.10
N ASP A 85 -42.83 58.14 85.05
CA ASP A 85 -42.13 58.59 83.84
C ASP A 85 -40.75 57.92 83.73
N TYR A 86 -40.57 57.06 82.73
CA TYR A 86 -39.34 56.32 82.45
C TYR A 86 -38.70 56.70 81.10
N GLY A 87 -39.14 57.81 80.49
CA GLY A 87 -38.69 58.26 79.17
C GLY A 87 -39.49 57.64 78.01
N GLU A 88 -39.48 58.33 76.87
CA GLU A 88 -40.11 57.89 75.61
C GLU A 88 -39.07 57.41 74.57
N ASP A 89 -37.78 57.63 74.84
CA ASP A 89 -36.63 57.22 74.02
C ASP A 89 -35.36 56.99 74.87
N GLU A 90 -34.30 56.44 74.26
CA GLU A 90 -33.03 56.13 74.94
C GLU A 90 -32.40 57.38 75.62
N PRO A 91 -32.30 58.57 74.98
CA PRO A 91 -31.74 59.76 75.61
C PRO A 91 -32.59 60.33 76.76
N SER A 92 -33.92 60.31 76.66
CA SER A 92 -34.80 60.80 77.75
C SER A 92 -34.75 59.86 78.95
N ALA A 93 -34.73 58.54 78.73
CA ALA A 93 -34.54 57.56 79.79
C ALA A 93 -33.17 57.70 80.47
N GLN A 94 -32.08 57.92 79.70
CA GLN A 94 -30.75 58.23 80.25
C GLN A 94 -30.74 59.53 81.08
N ALA A 95 -31.38 60.60 80.59
CA ALA A 95 -31.46 61.87 81.33
C ALA A 95 -32.29 61.74 82.63
N LEU A 96 -33.36 60.94 82.61
CA LEU A 96 -34.15 60.62 83.80
C LEU A 96 -33.37 59.74 84.79
N LEU A 97 -32.60 58.76 84.31
CA LEU A 97 -31.71 57.95 85.15
C LEU A 97 -30.63 58.80 85.82
N GLN A 98 -30.04 59.77 85.12
CA GLN A 98 -29.05 60.66 85.74
C GLN A 98 -29.69 61.52 86.85
N ARG A 99 -30.84 62.16 86.57
CA ARG A 99 -31.59 62.91 87.61
C ARG A 99 -31.99 62.03 88.79
N HIS A 100 -32.31 60.75 88.52
CA HIS A 100 -32.68 59.79 89.56
C HIS A 100 -31.48 59.31 90.39
N ARG A 101 -30.28 59.22 89.79
CA ARG A 101 -29.01 59.00 90.51
C ARG A 101 -28.68 60.18 91.42
N ASP A 102 -28.89 61.40 90.96
CA ASP A 102 -28.72 62.62 91.77
C ASP A 102 -29.70 62.61 92.96
N LEU A 103 -30.98 62.29 92.73
CA LEU A 103 -32.01 62.10 93.76
C LEU A 103 -31.67 60.98 94.76
N GLN A 104 -31.13 59.84 94.31
CA GLN A 104 -30.64 58.78 95.19
C GLN A 104 -29.46 59.26 96.06
N GLY A 105 -28.61 60.15 95.53
CA GLY A 105 -27.57 60.82 96.29
C GLY A 105 -28.14 61.69 97.42
N GLU A 106 -29.17 62.50 97.13
CA GLU A 106 -29.90 63.28 98.15
C GLU A 106 -30.51 62.39 99.23
N ILE A 107 -31.17 61.29 98.83
CA ILE A 107 -31.78 60.31 99.76
C ILE A 107 -30.72 59.65 100.63
N HIS A 108 -29.58 59.25 100.07
CA HIS A 108 -28.52 58.63 100.86
C HIS A 108 -27.83 59.60 101.83
N ALA A 109 -27.72 60.89 101.46
CA ALA A 109 -27.18 61.92 102.34
C ALA A 109 -28.10 62.18 103.56
N TYR A 110 -29.42 62.21 103.35
CA TYR A 110 -30.42 62.48 104.39
C TYR A 110 -30.45 61.42 105.51
N LYS A 111 -29.81 60.26 105.30
CA LYS A 111 -29.57 59.24 106.34
C LYS A 111 -28.95 59.81 107.61
N GLY A 112 -28.09 60.83 107.50
CA GLY A 112 -27.48 61.51 108.64
C GLY A 112 -28.50 62.24 109.52
N ASP A 113 -29.45 62.93 108.89
CA ASP A 113 -30.50 63.69 109.56
C ASP A 113 -31.52 62.76 110.22
N ILE A 114 -31.91 61.68 109.54
CA ILE A 114 -32.71 60.59 110.12
C ILE A 114 -32.01 59.98 111.35
N HIS A 115 -30.69 59.76 111.31
CA HIS A 115 -29.95 59.25 112.48
C HIS A 115 -29.89 60.27 113.63
N SER A 116 -29.72 61.57 113.33
CA SER A 116 -29.79 62.65 114.31
C SER A 116 -31.16 62.69 115.00
N LEU A 117 -32.24 62.66 114.22
CA LEU A 117 -33.62 62.66 114.70
C LEU A 117 -33.91 61.43 115.60
N ASN A 118 -33.45 60.25 115.19
CA ASN A 118 -33.54 59.03 116.00
C ASN A 118 -32.78 59.18 117.35
N SER A 119 -31.61 59.81 117.35
CA SER A 119 -30.86 60.07 118.60
C SER A 119 -31.55 61.10 119.51
N GLN A 120 -32.23 62.10 118.94
CA GLN A 120 -33.05 63.05 119.71
C GLN A 120 -34.27 62.34 120.34
N ALA A 121 -35.00 61.54 119.56
CA ALA A 121 -36.11 60.73 120.06
C ALA A 121 -35.69 59.82 121.22
N GLU A 122 -34.57 59.09 121.07
CA GLU A 122 -34.03 58.24 122.13
C GLU A 122 -33.72 59.00 123.43
N LYS A 123 -33.22 60.24 123.36
CA LYS A 123 -32.93 61.06 124.54
C LYS A 123 -34.21 61.45 125.26
N LEU A 124 -35.23 61.91 124.53
CA LEU A 124 -36.54 62.28 125.07
C LEU A 124 -37.24 61.08 125.72
N ILE A 125 -37.21 59.92 125.06
CA ILE A 125 -37.73 58.65 125.60
C ILE A 125 -36.99 58.27 126.90
N LYS A 126 -35.65 58.34 126.92
CA LYS A 126 -34.84 58.06 128.13
C LYS A 126 -35.09 59.07 129.26
N ALA A 127 -35.44 60.31 128.94
CA ALA A 127 -35.79 61.35 129.92
C ALA A 127 -37.21 61.19 130.50
N GLY A 128 -38.04 60.31 129.93
CA GLY A 128 -39.45 60.12 130.31
C GLY A 128 -40.41 61.15 129.70
N ILE A 129 -39.97 61.89 128.68
CA ILE A 129 -40.72 62.99 128.04
C ILE A 129 -41.48 62.40 126.84
N SER A 130 -42.56 61.66 127.13
CA SER A 130 -43.37 60.98 126.09
C SER A 130 -44.40 61.89 125.43
N THR A 131 -44.92 62.89 126.16
CA THR A 131 -46.01 63.80 125.77
C THR A 131 -45.85 65.14 126.47
N LEU A 132 -46.07 66.24 125.75
CA LEU A 132 -45.85 67.60 126.26
C LEU A 132 -47.12 68.20 126.89
N GLU A 133 -47.52 67.71 128.06
CA GLU A 133 -48.77 68.13 128.73
C GLU A 133 -48.60 69.30 129.71
N LEU A 134 -49.50 70.29 129.61
CA LEU A 134 -49.54 71.49 130.45
C LEU A 134 -50.71 71.44 131.45
N SER A 135 -50.39 71.05 132.69
CA SER A 135 -51.09 71.31 133.96
C SER A 135 -52.48 70.69 134.29
N ALA A 136 -52.47 69.94 135.41
CA ALA A 136 -53.42 69.94 136.54
C ALA A 136 -54.67 69.01 136.57
N GLU A 137 -54.51 67.89 137.29
CA GLU A 137 -55.37 67.35 138.39
C GLU A 137 -56.80 66.80 138.11
N PRO A 138 -57.35 65.92 139.00
CA PRO A 138 -57.73 64.57 138.54
C PRO A 138 -59.23 64.19 138.60
N ASP A 139 -59.48 62.99 138.03
CA ASP A 139 -60.58 62.04 138.23
C ASP A 139 -62.01 62.43 137.82
N VAL A 140 -62.66 61.53 137.08
CA VAL A 140 -63.71 60.60 137.59
C VAL A 140 -63.94 59.47 136.56
N VAL A 141 -64.17 58.25 137.07
CA VAL A 141 -64.48 56.96 136.39
C VAL A 141 -65.95 56.54 136.72
N PRO A 142 -66.52 55.41 136.25
CA PRO A 142 -66.37 54.62 135.01
C PRO A 142 -67.76 54.32 134.35
N ASP A 143 -67.77 53.50 133.28
CA ASP A 143 -68.68 52.35 132.99
C ASP A 143 -68.78 52.09 131.46
N LEU A 144 -69.01 50.91 130.91
CA LEU A 144 -68.85 49.48 131.23
C LEU A 144 -69.42 48.74 129.97
N ASP A 145 -68.86 47.59 129.57
CA ASP A 145 -69.54 46.47 128.87
C ASP A 145 -70.13 46.67 127.43
N GLN A 146 -70.25 45.66 126.53
CA GLN A 146 -69.89 44.22 126.48
C GLN A 146 -69.79 43.71 124.99
N GLU A 147 -69.58 42.40 124.75
CA GLU A 147 -69.14 41.74 123.48
C GLU A 147 -70.26 41.21 122.52
N GLU A 148 -70.00 40.93 121.20
CA GLU A 148 -70.29 39.62 120.51
C GLU A 148 -69.83 39.45 118.98
N PHE A 149 -70.22 38.36 118.24
CA PHE A 149 -69.43 37.59 117.20
C PHE A 149 -70.08 37.23 115.81
N VAL A 150 -69.38 37.26 114.63
CA VAL A 150 -69.76 36.59 113.30
C VAL A 150 -68.55 36.26 112.31
N ASN A 151 -68.76 35.60 111.14
CA ASN A 151 -67.82 34.75 110.31
C ASN A 151 -67.35 35.27 108.89
N GLU A 152 -66.28 34.71 108.29
CA GLU A 152 -65.78 34.95 106.90
C GLU A 152 -65.09 33.70 106.22
N VAL A 153 -64.72 33.73 104.92
CA VAL A 153 -64.34 32.55 104.05
C VAL A 153 -62.86 32.49 103.62
N ARG A 154 -62.24 31.29 103.52
CA ARG A 154 -60.86 31.10 102.96
C ARG A 154 -60.73 29.84 102.06
N MET A 155 -59.71 29.79 101.20
CA MET A 155 -59.42 28.70 100.22
C MET A 155 -58.44 27.65 100.79
N VAL A 156 -58.64 26.36 100.48
CA VAL A 156 -57.81 25.23 100.94
C VAL A 156 -57.53 24.24 99.78
N PRO A 157 -56.36 23.57 99.69
CA PRO A 157 -56.04 22.65 98.59
C PRO A 157 -56.71 21.27 98.74
N GLN A 158 -57.18 20.69 97.63
CA GLN A 158 -57.76 19.35 97.54
C GLN A 158 -57.16 18.56 96.36
N ASP A 159 -56.80 17.29 96.58
CA ASP A 159 -56.17 16.45 95.56
C ASP A 159 -57.17 15.66 94.72
N TYR A 160 -56.90 15.54 93.41
CA TYR A 160 -57.52 14.55 92.52
C TYR A 160 -56.47 13.83 91.66
N TRP A 161 -56.85 12.70 91.05
CA TRP A 161 -55.97 11.86 90.24
C TRP A 161 -56.31 12.01 88.76
N GLU A 162 -55.29 12.16 87.92
CA GLU A 162 -55.43 12.32 86.47
C GLU A 162 -54.42 11.39 85.77
N GLU A 163 -54.80 10.82 84.61
CA GLU A 163 -53.99 9.84 83.88
C GLU A 163 -53.22 10.53 82.74
N GLU A 164 -51.90 10.65 82.88
CA GLU A 164 -51.01 11.22 81.87
C GLU A 164 -50.01 10.15 81.35
N PRO A 165 -49.75 10.09 80.03
CA PRO A 165 -48.79 9.16 79.45
C PRO A 165 -47.36 9.66 79.64
N VAL A 166 -46.48 8.83 80.23
CA VAL A 166 -45.07 9.17 80.47
C VAL A 166 -44.17 8.35 79.56
N GLU A 167 -43.21 9.00 78.91
CA GLU A 167 -42.22 8.36 78.03
C GLU A 167 -41.01 7.85 78.83
N ARG A 168 -40.71 6.55 78.72
CA ARG A 168 -39.48 5.96 79.23
C ARG A 168 -38.57 5.55 78.09
N ILE A 169 -37.27 5.80 78.24
CA ILE A 169 -36.24 5.43 77.26
C ILE A 169 -35.64 4.06 77.63
N GLU A 170 -35.53 3.18 76.64
CA GLU A 170 -34.84 1.89 76.75
C GLU A 170 -33.87 1.72 75.56
N HIS A 171 -32.70 1.10 75.77
CA HIS A 171 -31.63 1.08 74.77
C HIS A 171 -31.64 -0.22 73.95
N ARG A 172 -31.89 -0.10 72.64
CA ARG A 172 -31.91 -1.23 71.70
C ARG A 172 -30.68 -1.20 70.78
N THR A 173 -30.11 -2.37 70.49
CA THR A 173 -28.96 -2.50 69.61
C THR A 173 -29.42 -2.72 68.17
N VAL A 174 -28.98 -1.88 67.23
CA VAL A 174 -29.32 -1.97 65.81
C VAL A 174 -28.03 -2.02 64.98
N LEU A 175 -28.05 -2.77 63.88
CA LEU A 175 -26.94 -2.84 62.92
C LEU A 175 -27.01 -1.66 61.95
N GLU A 176 -25.95 -0.85 61.92
CA GLU A 176 -25.85 0.37 61.09
C GLU A 176 -24.77 0.18 60.01
N GLU A 177 -25.09 0.47 58.74
CA GLU A 177 -24.14 0.36 57.63
C GLU A 177 -23.21 1.58 57.57
N ARG A 178 -21.92 1.37 57.87
CA ARG A 178 -20.87 2.38 57.68
C ARG A 178 -20.08 2.11 56.40
N LYS A 179 -19.93 3.16 55.58
CA LYS A 179 -19.08 3.15 54.38
C LYS A 179 -17.68 3.62 54.75
N ILE A 180 -16.69 2.73 54.66
CA ILE A 180 -15.28 3.04 54.91
C ILE A 180 -14.61 3.41 53.59
N MET A 181 -14.06 4.63 53.50
CA MET A 181 -13.36 5.09 52.29
C MET A 181 -12.09 4.28 52.06
N GLN A 182 -11.82 3.95 50.79
CA GLN A 182 -10.66 3.15 50.39
C GLN A 182 -9.91 3.82 49.25
N VAL A 183 -8.61 3.55 49.19
CA VAL A 183 -7.71 3.98 48.12
C VAL A 183 -6.89 2.81 47.61
N ARG A 184 -6.55 2.83 46.33
CA ARG A 184 -5.64 1.89 45.67
C ARG A 184 -4.36 2.61 45.25
N SER A 185 -3.20 2.03 45.51
CA SER A 185 -1.92 2.55 45.01
C SER A 185 -1.79 2.40 43.48
N LEU A 186 -1.34 3.45 42.81
CA LEU A 186 -1.04 3.48 41.38
C LEU A 186 0.43 3.10 41.07
N TYR A 187 1.30 3.31 42.06
CA TYR A 187 2.76 3.07 42.01
C TYR A 187 3.21 2.46 43.34
N PRO A 188 4.34 1.72 43.37
CA PRO A 188 4.94 1.32 44.65
C PRO A 188 5.57 2.55 45.32
N PHE A 189 5.57 2.58 46.66
CA PHE A 189 6.13 3.68 47.45
C PHE A 189 6.63 3.14 48.80
N GLU A 190 7.78 3.64 49.24
CA GLU A 190 8.38 3.32 50.53
C GLU A 190 8.98 4.59 51.13
N GLY A 191 8.44 5.04 52.27
CA GLY A 191 8.80 6.31 52.89
C GLY A 191 7.85 6.70 54.04
N GLN A 192 8.30 7.60 54.93
CA GLN A 192 7.54 8.09 56.09
C GLN A 192 6.89 6.98 56.95
N GLY A 193 7.59 5.85 57.14
CA GLY A 193 7.11 4.72 57.93
C GLY A 193 6.11 3.80 57.22
N MET A 194 5.82 4.06 55.93
CA MET A 194 4.87 3.29 55.13
C MET A 194 5.53 2.66 53.90
N SER A 195 5.16 1.42 53.59
CA SER A 195 5.55 0.74 52.35
C SER A 195 4.32 0.15 51.69
N MET A 196 4.08 0.47 50.41
CA MET A 196 2.94 0.00 49.63
C MET A 196 3.38 -0.57 48.28
N ALA A 197 2.85 -1.75 47.94
CA ALA A 197 3.02 -2.35 46.61
C ALA A 197 2.04 -1.74 45.61
N LYS A 198 2.36 -1.76 44.30
CA LYS A 198 1.47 -1.24 43.25
C LYS A 198 0.17 -2.06 43.13
N GLY A 199 -0.98 -1.39 43.22
CA GLY A 199 -2.30 -2.02 43.15
C GLY A 199 -2.87 -2.46 44.50
N GLU A 200 -2.12 -2.27 45.59
CA GLU A 200 -2.55 -2.55 46.96
C GLU A 200 -3.71 -1.63 47.39
N VAL A 201 -4.67 -2.17 48.15
CA VAL A 201 -5.87 -1.46 48.61
C VAL A 201 -5.82 -1.22 50.11
N MET A 202 -5.95 0.05 50.50
CA MET A 202 -5.76 0.55 51.87
C MET A 202 -6.94 1.44 52.27
N MET A 203 -7.21 1.57 53.57
CA MET A 203 -8.28 2.44 54.07
C MET A 203 -7.81 3.88 54.13
N LEU A 204 -8.61 4.81 53.62
CA LEU A 204 -8.31 6.24 53.70
C LEU A 204 -8.79 6.78 55.05
N LEU A 205 -7.86 7.23 55.89
CA LEU A 205 -8.18 7.78 57.21
C LEU A 205 -8.46 9.29 57.14
N ASN A 206 -7.60 10.07 56.48
CA ASN A 206 -7.74 11.52 56.40
C ASN A 206 -7.02 12.13 55.19
N LYS A 207 -7.63 13.14 54.56
CA LYS A 207 -7.04 13.99 53.51
C LYS A 207 -6.53 15.30 54.13
N THR A 208 -5.46 15.21 54.91
CA THR A 208 -4.91 16.34 55.67
C THR A 208 -4.34 17.47 54.80
N ASN A 209 -3.88 17.16 53.58
CA ASN A 209 -3.32 18.13 52.63
C ASN A 209 -3.52 17.57 51.19
N PRO A 210 -3.69 18.40 50.14
CA PRO A 210 -3.76 17.94 48.75
C PRO A 210 -2.60 17.06 48.28
N ASP A 211 -1.39 17.17 48.85
CA ASP A 211 -0.19 16.44 48.43
C ASP A 211 0.05 15.12 49.20
N TRP A 212 -0.44 15.00 50.44
CA TRP A 212 -0.17 13.85 51.33
C TRP A 212 -1.42 13.38 52.07
N TRP A 213 -1.79 12.11 51.89
CA TRP A 213 -2.98 11.50 52.51
C TRP A 213 -2.58 10.46 53.54
N ASN A 214 -3.29 10.42 54.67
CA ASN A 214 -3.07 9.44 55.72
C ASN A 214 -3.93 8.18 55.47
N ILE A 215 -3.28 7.03 55.41
CA ILE A 215 -3.89 5.74 55.06
C ILE A 215 -3.52 4.64 56.07
N ARG A 216 -4.41 3.66 56.22
CA ARG A 216 -4.24 2.48 57.07
C ARG A 216 -4.19 1.21 56.23
N LYS A 217 -3.18 0.37 56.45
CA LYS A 217 -3.08 -0.99 55.88
C LYS A 217 -3.95 -2.00 56.63
N ALA A 218 -4.17 -3.15 56.00
CA ALA A 218 -4.91 -4.26 56.60
C ALA A 218 -4.21 -4.88 57.83
N ASP A 219 -2.88 -4.70 57.94
CA ASP A 219 -2.07 -5.06 59.11
C ASP A 219 -2.20 -4.09 60.29
N GLY A 220 -2.89 -2.95 60.11
CA GLY A 220 -3.08 -1.91 61.13
C GLY A 220 -2.01 -0.82 61.15
N THR A 221 -1.04 -0.85 60.23
CA THR A 221 -0.01 0.19 60.08
C THR A 221 -0.61 1.45 59.43
N ASP A 222 -0.36 2.59 60.06
CA ASP A 222 -0.75 3.92 59.57
C ASP A 222 0.46 4.65 59.00
N GLY A 223 0.25 5.38 57.91
CA GLY A 223 1.28 6.24 57.37
C GLY A 223 0.78 7.17 56.26
N PHE A 224 1.61 8.14 55.94
CA PHE A 224 1.32 9.13 54.91
C PHE A 224 1.87 8.67 53.56
N VAL A 225 1.07 8.82 52.51
CA VAL A 225 1.46 8.55 51.13
C VAL A 225 1.17 9.76 50.24
N PRO A 226 1.96 9.98 49.18
CA PRO A 226 1.69 11.04 48.22
C PRO A 226 0.32 10.85 47.56
N ALA A 227 -0.49 11.90 47.52
CA ALA A 227 -1.86 11.84 46.99
C ALA A 227 -1.90 11.43 45.51
N ASN A 228 -0.89 11.84 44.73
CA ASN A 228 -0.71 11.46 43.33
C ASN A 228 -0.28 9.99 43.12
N TYR A 229 0.10 9.26 44.18
CA TYR A 229 0.46 7.85 44.12
C TYR A 229 -0.71 6.91 44.47
N VAL A 230 -1.85 7.46 44.90
CA VAL A 230 -3.06 6.70 45.25
C VAL A 230 -4.29 7.22 44.49
N ARG A 231 -5.30 6.37 44.32
CA ARG A 231 -6.59 6.71 43.74
C ARG A 231 -7.71 6.19 44.63
N GLU A 232 -8.71 7.02 44.91
CA GLU A 232 -9.92 6.60 45.60
C GLU A 232 -10.67 5.52 44.81
N ILE A 233 -11.20 4.54 45.54
CA ILE A 233 -12.03 3.46 45.01
C ILE A 233 -13.32 3.37 45.83
N ASP A 234 -14.31 2.63 45.33
CA ASP A 234 -15.63 2.54 45.96
C ASP A 234 -15.54 2.10 47.44
N PRO A 235 -16.22 2.82 48.37
CA PRO A 235 -16.06 2.59 49.80
C PRO A 235 -16.68 1.27 50.25
N LYS A 236 -15.95 0.53 51.08
CA LYS A 236 -16.39 -0.78 51.60
C LYS A 236 -17.46 -0.59 52.68
N VAL A 237 -18.63 -1.20 52.48
CA VAL A 237 -19.73 -1.22 53.47
C VAL A 237 -19.41 -2.22 54.58
N VAL A 238 -19.55 -1.81 55.84
CA VAL A 238 -19.37 -2.67 57.02
C VAL A 238 -20.48 -2.37 58.04
N HIS A 239 -21.17 -3.42 58.50
CA HIS A 239 -22.25 -3.32 59.49
C HIS A 239 -21.67 -3.24 60.90
N VAL A 240 -21.97 -2.16 61.63
CA VAL A 240 -21.50 -1.92 63.01
C VAL A 240 -22.69 -1.92 63.95
N GLN A 241 -22.58 -2.62 65.09
CA GLN A 241 -23.62 -2.63 66.12
C GLN A 241 -23.56 -1.33 66.94
N VAL A 242 -24.64 -0.56 66.92
CA VAL A 242 -24.77 0.69 67.69
C VAL A 242 -25.99 0.59 68.61
N ARG A 243 -25.82 0.92 69.89
CA ARG A 243 -26.93 1.06 70.85
C ARG A 243 -27.57 2.43 70.69
N ARG A 244 -28.87 2.49 70.42
CA ARG A 244 -29.65 3.75 70.39
C ARG A 244 -30.76 3.73 71.46
N PRO A 245 -31.05 4.89 72.08
CA PRO A 245 -32.23 5.04 72.95
C PRO A 245 -33.52 5.08 72.14
N GLU A 246 -34.49 4.24 72.48
CA GLU A 246 -35.83 4.18 71.89
C GLU A 246 -36.87 4.47 72.99
N LYS A 247 -37.91 5.27 72.68
CA LYS A 247 -38.90 5.76 73.66
C LYS A 247 -40.18 4.92 73.62
N ILE A 248 -40.57 4.36 74.75
CA ILE A 248 -41.83 3.62 74.92
C ILE A 248 -42.76 4.43 75.84
N ARG A 249 -44.04 4.52 75.47
CA ARG A 249 -45.08 5.25 76.22
C ARG A 249 -45.89 4.30 77.10
N GLU A 250 -46.01 4.62 78.38
CA GLU A 250 -46.83 3.87 79.35
C GLU A 250 -47.69 4.85 80.16
N ILE A 251 -48.92 4.46 80.52
CA ILE A 251 -49.87 5.32 81.25
C ILE A 251 -49.66 5.11 82.76
N ARG A 252 -49.45 6.20 83.52
CA ARG A 252 -49.37 6.17 84.99
C ARG A 252 -50.27 7.21 85.62
N ARG A 253 -50.88 6.85 86.77
CA ARG A 253 -51.72 7.73 87.59
C ARG A 253 -50.85 8.63 88.47
N ILE A 254 -51.06 9.94 88.40
CA ILE A 254 -50.31 10.93 89.19
C ILE A 254 -51.32 11.83 89.95
N LYS A 255 -50.97 12.19 91.19
CA LYS A 255 -51.80 13.01 92.08
C LYS A 255 -51.52 14.50 91.82
N LYS A 256 -52.55 15.32 91.60
CA LYS A 256 -52.44 16.79 91.43
C LYS A 256 -53.41 17.52 92.36
N THR A 257 -53.03 18.70 92.83
CA THR A 257 -53.73 19.46 93.88
C THR A 257 -54.40 20.72 93.31
N LYS A 258 -55.66 21.00 93.68
CA LYS A 258 -56.45 22.16 93.22
C LYS A 258 -57.17 22.84 94.39
N LEU A 259 -57.20 24.18 94.43
CA LEU A 259 -57.77 24.95 95.54
C LEU A 259 -59.31 25.05 95.47
N VAL A 260 -60.00 24.82 96.59
CA VAL A 260 -61.48 24.89 96.73
C VAL A 260 -61.85 25.69 97.99
N LYS A 261 -63.05 26.33 98.02
CA LYS A 261 -63.52 27.23 99.11
C LYS A 261 -64.21 26.47 100.25
N GLN A 262 -63.94 26.83 101.51
CA GLN A 262 -64.59 26.26 102.71
C GLN A 262 -64.79 27.32 103.83
N MET A 263 -65.77 27.14 104.73
CA MET A 263 -66.22 28.12 105.75
C MET A 263 -65.92 27.69 107.20
N VAL A 264 -65.39 28.58 108.06
CA VAL A 264 -65.16 28.36 109.54
C VAL A 264 -65.20 29.72 110.35
N PRO A 265 -65.57 29.78 111.66
CA PRO A 265 -65.90 31.05 112.41
C PRO A 265 -64.81 31.88 113.18
N ILE A 266 -64.93 33.23 113.15
CA ILE A 266 -64.70 34.35 114.17
C ILE A 266 -63.26 34.54 114.81
N ARG A 267 -62.66 35.70 115.18
CA ARG A 267 -63.05 37.02 115.80
C ARG A 267 -62.43 38.28 115.15
N ARG A 268 -63.25 39.34 114.92
CA ARG A 268 -62.86 40.77 114.89
C ARG A 268 -64.10 41.70 114.84
N ALA A 269 -64.12 42.79 115.63
CA ALA A 269 -65.19 43.80 115.61
C ALA A 269 -65.05 44.78 114.43
N ARG A 270 -66.17 45.32 113.89
CA ARG A 270 -66.13 46.19 112.71
C ARG A 270 -67.33 47.14 112.54
N SER A 271 -67.03 48.42 112.24
CA SER A 271 -67.85 49.37 111.44
C SER A 271 -69.20 49.83 112.07
N PHE A 272 -69.85 50.94 111.68
CA PHE A 272 -70.16 51.40 110.32
C PHE A 272 -70.26 52.92 110.07
N LYS A 273 -70.34 53.22 108.76
CA LYS A 273 -70.10 54.46 108.02
C LYS A 273 -71.19 55.55 108.15
N ALA A 274 -70.72 56.81 108.08
CA ALA A 274 -71.32 57.96 107.35
C ALA A 274 -72.67 58.54 107.88
N PRO A 275 -73.08 59.80 107.55
CA PRO A 275 -72.59 60.67 106.45
C PRO A 275 -72.38 62.20 106.70
N VAL A 276 -71.68 62.85 105.75
CA VAL A 276 -71.83 64.25 105.25
C VAL A 276 -71.70 65.48 106.21
N LYS A 277 -70.56 66.20 106.05
CA LYS A 277 -70.32 67.68 106.14
C LYS A 277 -70.66 68.43 107.47
N PRO A 278 -70.08 69.62 107.76
CA PRO A 278 -69.21 70.48 106.94
C PRO A 278 -67.84 70.81 107.57
N GLN A 279 -67.05 71.66 106.89
CA GLN A 279 -65.81 72.25 107.41
C GLN A 279 -66.02 72.96 108.76
N ARG A 280 -65.13 72.67 109.71
CA ARG A 280 -64.59 73.67 110.65
C ARG A 280 -63.14 73.32 110.97
N ARG A 281 -62.23 74.29 110.84
CA ARG A 281 -60.86 74.18 111.32
C ARG A 281 -60.89 73.86 112.81
N LYS A 282 -60.33 72.72 113.19
CA LYS A 282 -59.95 72.43 114.55
C LYS A 282 -58.42 72.30 114.53
N VAL A 283 -57.76 73.26 115.16
CA VAL A 283 -56.33 73.12 115.47
C VAL A 283 -56.28 72.14 116.62
N GLU A 284 -56.23 70.85 116.29
CA GLU A 284 -55.94 69.81 117.27
C GLU A 284 -54.43 69.86 117.51
N SER A 285 -54.07 70.32 118.71
CA SER A 285 -52.68 70.46 119.12
C SER A 285 -51.98 69.12 119.03
N ASP A 286 -50.84 69.08 118.34
CA ASP A 286 -49.94 67.94 118.31
C ASP A 286 -49.58 67.46 119.72
N ASN A 287 -49.63 66.13 119.91
CA ASN A 287 -48.86 65.37 120.88
C ASN A 287 -49.03 63.86 120.56
N GLU A 288 -48.65 63.44 119.35
CA GLU A 288 -48.37 62.02 119.10
C GLU A 288 -47.13 61.62 119.90
N ASN A 289 -47.17 60.50 120.63
CA ASN A 289 -46.01 59.99 121.37
C ASN A 289 -44.78 59.85 120.43
N VAL A 290 -43.67 60.45 120.85
CA VAL A 290 -42.35 60.50 120.18
C VAL A 290 -41.98 59.19 119.48
N GLU A 291 -42.14 58.05 120.15
CA GLU A 291 -41.79 56.71 119.65
C GLU A 291 -42.56 56.33 118.37
N LYS A 292 -43.87 56.64 118.30
CA LYS A 292 -44.69 56.34 117.11
C LYS A 292 -44.30 57.20 115.91
N ARG A 293 -43.99 58.48 116.17
CA ARG A 293 -43.59 59.43 115.12
C ARG A 293 -42.21 59.07 114.56
N GLN A 294 -41.28 58.69 115.43
CA GLN A 294 -39.98 58.15 115.05
C GLN A 294 -40.11 56.91 114.14
N MET A 295 -40.92 55.92 114.54
CA MET A 295 -41.13 54.70 113.75
C MET A 295 -41.69 55.02 112.35
N LYS A 296 -42.73 55.84 112.27
CA LYS A 296 -43.36 56.26 111.01
C LYS A 296 -42.40 56.98 110.06
N ILE A 297 -41.50 57.82 110.59
CA ILE A 297 -40.48 58.52 109.81
C ILE A 297 -39.48 57.52 109.21
N ASN A 298 -39.02 56.55 110.00
CA ASN A 298 -38.13 55.48 109.50
C ASN A 298 -38.82 54.59 108.47
N ASP A 299 -40.05 54.11 108.73
CA ASP A 299 -40.84 53.29 107.79
C ASP A 299 -41.06 54.00 106.44
N THR A 300 -41.20 55.34 106.47
CA THR A 300 -41.36 56.16 105.25
C THR A 300 -40.03 56.33 104.50
N TYR A 301 -38.91 56.44 105.21
CA TYR A 301 -37.57 56.50 104.62
C TYR A 301 -37.14 55.15 104.00
N ASP A 302 -37.48 54.02 104.61
CA ASP A 302 -37.22 52.70 104.02
C ASP A 302 -38.08 52.47 102.75
N GLN A 303 -39.36 52.89 102.76
CA GLN A 303 -40.20 52.88 101.55
C GLN A 303 -39.64 53.78 100.43
N LEU A 304 -39.07 54.94 100.79
CA LEU A 304 -38.40 55.86 99.87
C LEU A 304 -37.18 55.20 99.20
N LEU A 305 -36.40 54.42 99.95
CA LEU A 305 -35.26 53.66 99.43
C LEU A 305 -35.69 52.53 98.48
N ASP A 306 -36.69 51.74 98.85
CA ASP A 306 -37.21 50.64 98.02
C ASP A 306 -37.76 51.16 96.68
N LEU A 307 -38.59 52.21 96.72
CA LEU A 307 -39.13 52.83 95.51
C LEU A 307 -38.04 53.50 94.67
N ALA A 308 -37.03 54.11 95.28
CA ALA A 308 -35.88 54.63 94.56
C ALA A 308 -35.11 53.52 93.83
N GLN A 309 -34.91 52.36 94.45
CA GLN A 309 -34.22 51.24 93.80
C GLN A 309 -35.06 50.63 92.66
N GLN A 310 -36.37 50.46 92.86
CA GLN A 310 -37.28 49.98 91.81
C GLN A 310 -37.33 50.93 90.60
N ARG A 311 -37.42 52.24 90.83
CA ARG A 311 -37.41 53.25 89.76
C ARG A 311 -36.08 53.29 89.01
N HIS A 312 -34.94 53.05 89.67
CA HIS A 312 -33.64 52.95 89.00
C HIS A 312 -33.60 51.77 88.02
N ALA A 313 -34.02 50.59 88.46
CA ALA A 313 -34.05 49.40 87.62
C ALA A 313 -34.96 49.56 86.38
N LEU A 314 -36.15 50.16 86.56
CA LEU A 314 -37.07 50.44 85.45
C LEU A 314 -36.55 51.50 84.46
N LEU A 315 -35.73 52.45 84.93
CA LEU A 315 -35.06 53.41 84.04
C LEU A 315 -33.93 52.75 83.24
N GLU A 316 -33.16 51.83 83.83
CA GLU A 316 -32.14 51.06 83.11
C GLU A 316 -32.77 50.09 82.09
N ASP A 317 -33.87 49.41 82.46
CA ASP A 317 -34.70 48.55 81.58
C ASP A 317 -35.20 49.33 80.33
N SER A 318 -35.71 50.55 80.55
CA SER A 318 -36.16 51.48 79.50
C SER A 318 -35.03 51.86 78.52
N ILE A 319 -33.84 52.21 79.04
CA ILE A 319 -32.67 52.55 78.21
C ILE A 319 -32.26 51.38 77.32
N CYS A 320 -32.15 50.19 77.89
CA CYS A 320 -31.81 48.98 77.14
C CYS A 320 -32.84 48.71 76.03
N LEU A 321 -34.14 48.81 76.34
CA LEU A 321 -35.23 48.58 75.39
C LEU A 321 -35.16 49.52 74.18
N TYR A 322 -35.03 50.84 74.42
CA TYR A 322 -34.97 51.81 73.33
C TYR A 322 -33.65 51.72 72.54
N GLY A 323 -32.53 51.41 73.19
CA GLY A 323 -31.26 51.13 72.53
C GLY A 323 -31.33 49.94 71.56
N PHE A 324 -32.00 48.85 71.97
CA PHE A 324 -32.25 47.71 71.10
C PHE A 324 -33.10 48.07 69.87
N TYR A 325 -34.18 48.84 70.03
CA TYR A 325 -34.99 49.28 68.89
C TYR A 325 -34.20 50.20 67.94
N ARG A 326 -33.39 51.14 68.48
CA ARG A 326 -32.53 52.01 67.67
C ARG A 326 -31.53 51.20 66.84
N GLU A 327 -30.84 50.23 67.44
CA GLU A 327 -29.91 49.35 66.70
C GLU A 327 -30.63 48.48 65.65
N CYS A 328 -31.85 48.00 65.94
CA CYS A 328 -32.68 47.31 64.94
C CYS A 328 -33.03 48.22 63.76
N ASP A 329 -33.44 49.47 64.01
CA ASP A 329 -33.83 50.43 62.97
C ASP A 329 -32.63 50.84 62.10
N ASP A 330 -31.48 51.11 62.72
CA ASP A 330 -30.22 51.41 62.02
C ASP A 330 -29.73 50.20 61.19
N PHE A 331 -29.92 48.98 61.67
CA PHE A 331 -29.57 47.78 60.93
C PHE A 331 -30.58 47.47 59.81
N GLU A 332 -31.88 47.66 60.02
CA GLU A 332 -32.92 47.56 58.97
C GLU A 332 -32.64 48.54 57.82
N LYS A 333 -32.30 49.79 58.15
CA LYS A 333 -31.93 50.82 57.18
C LYS A 333 -30.69 50.43 56.38
N TRP A 334 -29.68 49.84 57.03
CA TRP A 334 -28.49 49.31 56.36
C TRP A 334 -28.82 48.13 55.45
N ILE A 335 -29.65 47.16 55.89
CA ILE A 335 -30.07 46.01 55.05
C ILE A 335 -30.78 46.52 53.79
N LYS A 336 -31.75 47.45 53.92
CA LYS A 336 -32.49 48.02 52.79
C LYS A 336 -31.60 48.73 51.76
N ASP A 337 -30.54 49.41 52.20
CA ASP A 337 -29.59 50.04 51.29
C ASP A 337 -28.77 48.99 50.52
N LYS A 338 -28.31 47.93 51.20
CA LYS A 338 -27.59 46.83 50.54
C LYS A 338 -28.46 45.99 49.62
N GLU A 339 -29.73 45.74 49.95
CA GLU A 339 -30.70 45.13 49.03
C GLU A 339 -30.86 45.96 47.75
N ARG A 340 -30.91 47.29 47.86
CA ARG A 340 -30.98 48.19 46.71
C ARG A 340 -29.72 48.09 45.85
N MET A 341 -28.53 48.06 46.46
CA MET A 341 -27.26 47.90 45.73
C MET A 341 -27.17 46.56 44.97
N LEU A 342 -27.67 45.46 45.54
CA LEU A 342 -27.69 44.16 44.84
C LEU A 342 -28.69 44.14 43.67
N ARG A 343 -29.84 44.80 43.82
CA ARG A 343 -30.90 44.88 42.79
C ARG A 343 -30.61 45.88 41.68
N ALA A 344 -29.69 46.82 41.89
CA ALA A 344 -29.21 47.68 40.83
C ALA A 344 -28.38 46.87 39.82
N ASP A 345 -28.89 46.76 38.60
CA ASP A 345 -28.13 46.31 37.43
C ASP A 345 -27.77 47.55 36.59
N ASP A 346 -26.58 48.10 36.85
CA ASP A 346 -26.04 49.22 36.08
C ASP A 346 -25.73 48.75 34.65
N ALA A 347 -26.57 49.12 33.67
CA ALA A 347 -26.48 48.64 32.29
C ALA A 347 -25.17 49.02 31.54
N SER A 348 -24.32 49.87 32.15
CA SER A 348 -22.99 50.23 31.65
C SER A 348 -21.85 49.36 32.19
N ASP A 349 -22.09 48.55 33.23
CA ASP A 349 -21.05 47.77 33.88
C ASP A 349 -20.66 46.54 33.04
N ASN A 350 -19.34 46.36 32.85
CA ASN A 350 -18.82 45.06 32.42
C ASN A 350 -18.75 44.08 33.60
N VAL A 351 -18.63 42.78 33.30
CA VAL A 351 -18.66 41.69 34.30
C VAL A 351 -17.57 41.88 35.37
N GLU A 352 -16.39 42.37 34.98
CA GLU A 352 -15.26 42.71 35.86
C GLU A 352 -15.65 43.79 36.90
N THR A 353 -16.30 44.86 36.46
CA THR A 353 -16.76 45.96 37.35
C THR A 353 -17.86 45.49 38.29
N ALA A 354 -18.81 44.70 37.78
CA ALA A 354 -19.89 44.13 38.56
C ALA A 354 -19.37 43.13 39.62
N LYS A 355 -18.33 42.33 39.31
CA LYS A 355 -17.63 41.48 40.29
C LYS A 355 -16.97 42.30 41.40
N ARG A 356 -16.24 43.37 41.08
CA ARG A 356 -15.60 44.22 42.11
C ARG A 356 -16.63 44.93 43.00
N LYS A 357 -17.77 45.37 42.45
CA LYS A 357 -18.90 45.87 43.23
C LYS A 357 -19.46 44.80 44.18
N TYR A 358 -19.57 43.55 43.72
CA TYR A 358 -20.03 42.42 44.54
C TYR A 358 -19.02 42.02 45.63
N GLU A 359 -17.72 41.97 45.35
CA GLU A 359 -16.65 41.72 46.35
C GLU A 359 -16.64 42.78 47.45
N LYS A 360 -16.86 44.06 47.09
CA LYS A 360 -17.05 45.13 48.07
C LYS A 360 -18.29 44.89 48.94
N PHE A 361 -19.41 44.48 48.34
CA PHE A 361 -20.61 44.09 49.09
C PHE A 361 -20.35 42.91 50.05
N LEU A 362 -19.61 41.87 49.63
CA LEU A 362 -19.24 40.74 50.51
C LEU A 362 -18.42 41.20 51.71
N THR A 363 -17.53 42.16 51.51
CA THR A 363 -16.72 42.75 52.58
C THR A 363 -17.62 43.49 53.58
N ASP A 364 -18.51 44.36 53.09
CA ASP A 364 -19.49 45.07 53.92
C ASP A 364 -20.43 44.11 54.68
N LEU A 365 -20.86 43.02 54.04
CA LEU A 365 -21.72 41.99 54.65
C LEU A 365 -20.99 41.27 55.79
N SER A 366 -19.74 40.86 55.59
CA SER A 366 -18.97 40.17 56.63
C SER A 366 -18.70 41.05 57.86
N ALA A 367 -18.41 42.34 57.66
CA ALA A 367 -18.24 43.31 58.75
C ALA A 367 -19.52 43.52 59.58
N SER A 368 -20.68 43.44 58.93
CA SER A 368 -22.00 43.63 59.57
C SER A 368 -22.56 42.40 60.28
N SER A 369 -22.05 41.18 60.00
CA SER A 369 -22.55 39.92 60.59
C SER A 369 -22.55 39.96 62.13
N LYS A 370 -21.54 40.59 62.74
CA LYS A 370 -21.47 40.76 64.20
C LYS A 370 -22.60 41.59 64.81
N ARG A 371 -23.31 42.42 64.01
CA ARG A 371 -24.48 43.18 64.51
C ARG A 371 -25.67 42.27 64.76
N ILE A 372 -25.86 41.19 64.00
CA ILE A 372 -26.96 40.25 64.25
C ILE A 372 -26.70 39.43 65.51
N GLU A 373 -25.45 38.98 65.71
CA GLU A 373 -24.99 38.31 66.94
C GLU A 373 -25.19 39.21 68.18
N ALA A 374 -24.89 40.50 68.07
CA ALA A 374 -25.09 41.47 69.15
C ALA A 374 -26.58 41.71 69.46
N LEU A 375 -27.43 41.85 68.43
CA LEU A 375 -28.88 41.98 68.62
C LEU A 375 -29.47 40.73 69.26
N ASP A 376 -29.03 39.54 68.85
CA ASP A 376 -29.48 38.27 69.42
C ASP A 376 -29.09 38.14 70.90
N ALA A 377 -27.86 38.53 71.26
CA ALA A 377 -27.41 38.60 72.66
C ALA A 377 -28.26 39.57 73.51
N SER A 378 -28.61 40.75 72.98
CA SER A 378 -29.53 41.68 73.67
C SER A 378 -30.92 41.06 73.89
N VAL A 379 -31.45 40.27 72.93
CA VAL A 379 -32.72 39.56 73.14
C VAL A 379 -32.60 38.48 74.21
N GLU A 380 -31.49 37.74 74.27
CA GLU A 380 -31.24 36.78 75.35
C GLU A 380 -31.21 37.47 76.73
N GLU A 381 -30.60 38.64 76.83
CA GLU A 381 -30.57 39.44 78.06
C GLU A 381 -31.98 39.84 78.54
N PHE A 382 -32.84 40.38 77.66
CA PHE A 382 -34.24 40.66 78.00
C PHE A 382 -35.01 39.41 78.44
N VAL A 383 -34.68 38.23 77.88
CA VAL A 383 -35.32 36.95 78.23
C VAL A 383 -34.91 36.51 79.64
N VAL A 384 -33.65 36.70 80.01
CA VAL A 384 -33.15 36.41 81.38
C VAL A 384 -33.75 37.38 82.40
N GLN A 385 -33.90 38.65 82.06
CA GLN A 385 -34.46 39.69 82.93
C GLN A 385 -36.00 39.60 83.10
N GLY A 386 -36.69 38.87 82.21
CA GLY A 386 -38.16 38.71 82.27
C GLY A 386 -38.93 39.95 81.83
N HIS A 387 -38.35 40.75 80.93
CA HIS A 387 -38.84 42.07 80.51
C HIS A 387 -40.31 42.04 80.01
N SER A 388 -41.12 43.01 80.45
CA SER A 388 -42.58 43.08 80.21
C SER A 388 -43.01 43.03 78.73
N GLN A 389 -42.23 43.61 77.82
CA GLN A 389 -42.50 43.67 76.37
C GLN A 389 -41.78 42.59 75.53
N LEU A 390 -41.36 41.47 76.12
CA LEU A 390 -40.56 40.42 75.48
C LEU A 390 -41.08 39.92 74.12
N ASP A 391 -42.40 39.78 73.96
CA ASP A 391 -43.00 39.33 72.70
C ASP A 391 -42.79 40.33 71.55
N LYS A 392 -42.75 41.64 71.83
CA LYS A 392 -42.46 42.68 70.83
C LYS A 392 -40.99 42.67 70.43
N VAL A 393 -40.09 42.52 71.42
CA VAL A 393 -38.63 42.40 71.20
C VAL A 393 -38.33 41.20 70.29
N ARG A 394 -38.90 40.02 70.58
CA ARG A 394 -38.77 38.81 69.75
C ARG A 394 -39.41 38.98 68.36
N ALA A 395 -40.53 39.68 68.26
CA ALA A 395 -41.13 39.99 66.96
C ALA A 395 -40.22 40.88 66.09
N ARG A 396 -39.56 41.88 66.70
CA ARG A 396 -38.59 42.76 66.03
C ARG A 396 -37.34 41.99 65.58
N GLN A 397 -36.76 41.18 66.46
CA GLN A 397 -35.65 40.27 66.13
C GLN A 397 -35.97 39.40 64.91
N LYS A 398 -37.13 38.74 64.93
CA LYS A 398 -37.59 37.88 63.83
C LYS A 398 -37.74 38.65 62.51
N GLN A 399 -38.19 39.90 62.53
CA GLN A 399 -38.26 40.74 61.34
C GLN A 399 -36.85 41.04 60.78
N ILE A 400 -35.89 41.38 61.65
CA ILE A 400 -34.49 41.63 61.26
C ILE A 400 -33.86 40.38 60.65
N HIS A 401 -34.06 39.21 61.26
CA HIS A 401 -33.60 37.91 60.72
C HIS A 401 -34.19 37.63 59.34
N GLN A 402 -35.50 37.82 59.15
CA GLN A 402 -36.14 37.63 57.84
C GLN A 402 -35.56 38.52 56.75
N MET A 403 -35.19 39.76 57.08
CA MET A 403 -34.53 40.68 56.15
C MET A 403 -33.08 40.29 55.86
N TRP A 404 -32.35 39.81 56.88
CA TRP A 404 -30.99 39.28 56.72
C TRP A 404 -30.94 38.02 55.84
N ASP A 405 -31.87 37.08 56.03
CA ASP A 405 -32.01 35.88 55.21
C ASP A 405 -32.33 36.24 53.74
N HIS A 406 -33.22 37.21 53.53
CA HIS A 406 -33.55 37.72 52.20
C HIS A 406 -32.39 38.42 51.51
N LEU A 407 -31.59 39.20 52.24
CA LEU A 407 -30.35 39.79 51.73
C LEU A 407 -29.33 38.70 51.33
N ASN A 408 -29.21 37.63 52.13
CA ASN A 408 -28.35 36.48 51.81
C ASN A 408 -28.88 35.65 50.63
N TRP A 409 -30.20 35.57 50.42
CA TRP A 409 -30.78 35.01 49.21
C TRP A 409 -30.47 35.86 47.98
N LEU A 410 -30.59 37.19 48.06
CA LEU A 410 -30.22 38.12 46.99
C LEU A 410 -28.72 38.04 46.66
N LYS A 411 -27.84 37.92 47.66
CA LYS A 411 -26.41 37.63 47.50
C LYS A 411 -26.23 36.40 46.58
N GLY A 412 -26.81 35.27 46.97
CA GLY A 412 -26.69 34.01 46.21
C GLY A 412 -27.29 34.05 44.80
N GLN A 413 -28.27 34.92 44.54
CA GLN A 413 -28.76 35.17 43.17
C GLN A 413 -27.76 35.99 42.34
N LYS A 414 -27.19 37.07 42.91
CA LYS A 414 -26.20 37.91 42.21
C LYS A 414 -24.92 37.12 41.90
N GLU A 415 -24.49 36.26 42.83
CA GLU A 415 -23.36 35.33 42.68
C GLU A 415 -23.52 34.46 41.41
N ARG A 416 -24.61 33.71 41.31
CA ARG A 416 -24.91 32.86 40.14
C ARG A 416 -25.06 33.67 38.84
N SER A 417 -25.58 34.88 38.91
CA SER A 417 -25.70 35.77 37.74
C SER A 417 -24.34 36.22 37.22
N LEU A 418 -23.42 36.58 38.12
CA LEU A 418 -22.05 36.99 37.76
C LEU A 418 -21.19 35.81 37.28
N GLU A 419 -21.35 34.63 37.86
CA GLU A 419 -20.75 33.39 37.35
C GLU A 419 -21.24 33.06 35.93
N GLY A 420 -22.54 33.26 35.66
CA GLY A 420 -23.13 33.11 34.33
C GLY A 420 -22.57 34.08 33.32
N ALA A 421 -22.63 35.38 33.62
CA ALA A 421 -22.07 36.42 32.75
C ALA A 421 -20.58 36.19 32.45
N SER A 422 -19.79 35.81 33.48
CA SER A 422 -18.36 35.50 33.32
C SER A 422 -18.11 34.25 32.47
N SER A 423 -18.99 33.25 32.53
CA SER A 423 -18.88 32.03 31.71
C SER A 423 -19.18 32.31 30.24
N VAL A 424 -20.17 33.16 29.98
CA VAL A 424 -20.56 33.63 28.64
C VAL A 424 -19.48 34.51 28.03
N GLU A 425 -18.89 35.43 28.81
CA GLU A 425 -17.76 36.26 28.37
C GLU A 425 -16.54 35.42 27.99
N LEU A 426 -16.15 34.45 28.82
CA LEU A 426 -15.04 33.53 28.52
C LEU A 426 -15.28 32.75 27.22
N PHE A 427 -16.51 32.25 27.02
CA PHE A 427 -16.92 31.59 25.78
C PHE A 427 -16.81 32.54 24.57
N ASN A 428 -17.36 33.75 24.66
CA ASN A 428 -17.33 34.74 23.58
C ASN A 428 -15.90 35.15 23.21
N ARG A 429 -15.04 35.39 24.21
CA ARG A 429 -13.61 35.67 23.98
C ARG A 429 -12.91 34.51 23.28
N THR A 430 -13.16 33.28 23.71
CA THR A 430 -12.58 32.08 23.06
C THR A 430 -13.07 31.93 21.61
N CYS A 431 -14.32 32.31 21.31
CA CYS A 431 -14.84 32.34 19.93
C CYS A 431 -14.11 33.37 19.07
N VAL A 432 -13.86 34.58 19.59
CA VAL A 432 -13.10 35.62 18.87
C VAL A 432 -11.66 35.19 18.63
N GLU A 433 -10.97 34.67 19.66
CA GLU A 433 -9.60 34.15 19.53
C GLU A 433 -9.50 33.00 18.51
N ALA A 434 -10.49 32.11 18.45
CA ALA A 434 -10.55 31.05 17.44
C ALA A 434 -10.84 31.58 16.03
N ARG A 435 -11.76 32.54 15.89
CA ARG A 435 -12.10 33.20 14.63
C ARG A 435 -10.90 33.93 14.03
N ASP A 436 -10.17 34.69 14.82
CA ASP A 436 -9.07 35.53 14.33
C ASP A 436 -7.88 34.66 13.88
N TRP A 437 -7.60 33.56 14.60
CA TRP A 437 -6.65 32.53 14.15
C TRP A 437 -7.09 31.81 12.88
N MET A 438 -8.38 31.48 12.74
CA MET A 438 -8.91 30.88 11.52
C MET A 438 -8.78 31.84 10.32
N LEU A 439 -9.03 33.13 10.50
CA LEU A 439 -8.85 34.14 9.45
C LEU A 439 -7.38 34.28 9.03
N GLU A 440 -6.43 34.30 9.99
CA GLU A 440 -5.00 34.32 9.71
C GLU A 440 -4.54 33.09 8.90
N LYS A 441 -5.01 31.89 9.28
CA LYS A 441 -4.71 30.67 8.53
C LYS A 441 -5.44 30.63 7.17
N MET A 442 -6.62 31.25 7.05
CA MET A 442 -7.34 31.34 5.78
C MET A 442 -6.62 32.25 4.77
N THR A 443 -6.04 33.38 5.19
CA THR A 443 -5.25 34.24 4.27
C THR A 443 -3.96 33.56 3.84
N GLN A 444 -3.31 32.77 4.71
CA GLN A 444 -2.16 31.93 4.34
C GLN A 444 -2.55 30.84 3.32
N LEU A 445 -3.74 30.24 3.46
CA LEU A 445 -4.29 29.28 2.49
C LEU A 445 -4.70 29.92 1.16
N ASP A 446 -5.09 31.18 1.14
CA ASP A 446 -5.56 31.90 -0.06
C ASP A 446 -4.43 32.47 -0.97
N SER A 447 -3.16 32.30 -0.60
CA SER A 447 -2.04 32.69 -1.48
C SER A 447 -2.14 32.02 -2.86
N ALA A 448 -2.15 32.82 -3.92
CA ALA A 448 -2.37 32.34 -5.29
C ALA A 448 -1.11 31.77 -5.97
N GLU A 449 0.03 31.74 -5.27
CA GLU A 449 1.33 31.37 -5.83
C GLU A 449 1.39 29.91 -6.30
N VAL A 450 1.61 29.73 -7.60
CA VAL A 450 2.05 28.48 -8.21
C VAL A 450 3.46 28.72 -8.76
N GLY A 451 4.41 27.88 -8.38
CA GLY A 451 5.81 28.02 -8.78
C GLY A 451 6.03 27.77 -10.28
N PRO A 452 7.01 28.45 -10.92
CA PRO A 452 7.30 28.27 -12.35
C PRO A 452 8.03 26.95 -12.67
N ASP A 453 8.64 26.32 -11.65
CA ASP A 453 9.45 25.11 -11.78
C ASP A 453 9.13 24.07 -10.70
N LEU A 454 9.46 22.80 -10.97
CA LEU A 454 9.21 21.66 -10.07
C LEU A 454 9.76 21.85 -8.65
N LYS A 455 10.95 22.43 -8.46
CA LYS A 455 11.55 22.60 -7.12
C LYS A 455 10.77 23.65 -6.33
N THR A 456 10.36 24.73 -6.99
CA THR A 456 9.53 25.78 -6.37
C THR A 456 8.14 25.26 -6.02
N VAL A 457 7.46 24.50 -6.89
CA VAL A 457 6.15 23.91 -6.56
C VAL A 457 6.26 22.88 -5.44
N GLN A 458 7.29 22.01 -5.45
CA GLN A 458 7.53 21.06 -4.33
C GLN A 458 7.81 21.79 -3.01
N ALA A 459 8.52 22.92 -3.03
CA ALA A 459 8.73 23.74 -1.84
C ALA A 459 7.41 24.34 -1.32
N LEU A 460 6.54 24.82 -2.22
CA LEU A 460 5.19 25.28 -1.87
C LEU A 460 4.31 24.14 -1.32
N GLN A 461 4.40 22.92 -1.88
CA GLN A 461 3.70 21.74 -1.37
C GLN A 461 4.15 21.39 0.06
N ARG A 462 5.47 21.41 0.35
CA ARG A 462 5.99 21.20 1.72
C ARG A 462 5.58 22.30 2.69
N ARG A 463 5.58 23.57 2.26
CA ARG A 463 5.05 24.71 3.05
C ARG A 463 3.57 24.52 3.36
N HIS A 464 2.78 24.05 2.39
CA HIS A 464 1.38 23.75 2.60
C HIS A 464 1.16 22.57 3.56
N GLN A 465 1.90 21.47 3.42
CA GLN A 465 1.87 20.35 4.40
C GLN A 465 2.25 20.79 5.83
N HIS A 466 3.14 21.79 5.97
CA HIS A 466 3.42 22.40 7.26
C HIS A 466 2.23 23.21 7.78
N LEU A 467 1.65 24.07 6.94
CA LEU A 467 0.44 24.85 7.26
C LEU A 467 -0.74 23.95 7.66
N GLU A 468 -0.91 22.79 7.02
CA GLU A 468 -1.94 21.80 7.40
C GLU A 468 -1.70 21.19 8.79
N ARG A 469 -0.43 21.04 9.22
CA ARG A 469 -0.11 20.64 10.61
C ARG A 469 -0.40 21.77 11.59
N GLU A 470 -0.17 23.03 11.20
CA GLU A 470 -0.55 24.21 11.99
C GLU A 470 -2.07 24.42 12.11
N LEU A 471 -2.89 23.69 11.35
CA LEU A 471 -4.35 23.67 11.54
C LEU A 471 -4.77 22.82 12.75
N ALA A 472 -3.95 21.89 13.26
CA ALA A 472 -4.34 21.05 14.39
C ALA A 472 -4.54 21.83 15.72
N PRO A 473 -3.69 22.81 16.10
CA PRO A 473 -3.97 23.72 17.22
C PRO A 473 -5.24 24.58 17.03
N VAL A 474 -5.61 24.87 15.78
CA VAL A 474 -6.87 25.59 15.47
C VAL A 474 -8.06 24.66 15.71
N GLU A 475 -7.98 23.39 15.31
CA GLU A 475 -8.99 22.37 15.62
C GLU A 475 -9.18 22.19 17.13
N GLU A 476 -8.11 22.15 17.90
CA GLU A 476 -8.16 22.07 19.36
C GLU A 476 -8.90 23.29 19.97
N LYS A 477 -8.62 24.51 19.47
CA LYS A 477 -9.37 25.71 19.87
C LYS A 477 -10.86 25.62 19.52
N VAL A 478 -11.22 25.15 18.33
CA VAL A 478 -12.63 24.94 17.93
C VAL A 478 -13.30 23.89 18.83
N ASN A 479 -12.60 22.82 19.19
CA ASN A 479 -13.09 21.82 20.14
C ASN A 479 -13.28 22.40 21.55
N ARG A 480 -12.37 23.25 22.02
CA ARG A 480 -12.52 23.99 23.29
C ARG A 480 -13.71 24.94 23.27
N VAL A 481 -13.96 25.65 22.17
CA VAL A 481 -15.18 26.46 21.96
C VAL A 481 -16.43 25.59 22.07
N ASN A 482 -16.46 24.41 21.44
CA ASN A 482 -17.58 23.47 21.52
C ASN A 482 -17.84 22.97 22.96
N LEU A 483 -16.79 22.66 23.72
CA LEU A 483 -16.90 22.23 25.11
C LEU A 483 -17.42 23.35 26.03
N LEU A 484 -16.87 24.57 25.89
CA LEU A 484 -17.34 25.75 26.62
C LEU A 484 -18.79 26.08 26.28
N ALA A 485 -19.16 26.02 24.99
CA ALA A 485 -20.55 26.20 24.55
C ALA A 485 -21.49 25.24 25.27
N ASN A 486 -21.16 23.96 25.31
CA ASN A 486 -21.99 22.94 25.95
C ASN A 486 -22.12 23.16 27.46
N SER A 487 -21.03 23.57 28.13
CA SER A 487 -21.06 23.96 29.55
C SER A 487 -22.00 25.14 29.80
N VAL A 488 -21.83 26.26 29.07
CA VAL A 488 -22.67 27.46 29.21
C VAL A 488 -24.14 27.16 28.91
N LYS A 489 -24.44 26.38 27.85
CA LYS A 489 -25.81 25.97 27.51
C LYS A 489 -26.46 25.08 28.58
N SER A 490 -25.67 24.29 29.31
CA SER A 490 -26.18 23.46 30.40
C SER A 490 -26.52 24.31 31.63
N SER A 491 -25.57 25.12 32.08
CA SER A 491 -25.68 25.91 33.30
C SER A 491 -26.57 27.15 33.17
N TYR A 492 -26.66 27.75 31.97
CA TYR A 492 -27.37 29.02 31.73
C TYR A 492 -28.30 28.92 30.51
N PRO A 493 -29.50 28.32 30.66
CA PRO A 493 -30.40 28.04 29.53
C PRO A 493 -30.84 29.26 28.72
N ASN A 494 -30.92 30.45 29.33
CA ASN A 494 -31.36 31.68 28.66
C ASN A 494 -30.37 32.14 27.56
N GLU A 495 -29.08 31.85 27.73
CA GLU A 495 -28.03 32.21 26.76
C GLU A 495 -27.87 31.20 25.62
N ARG A 496 -28.67 30.13 25.59
CA ARG A 496 -28.56 29.06 24.58
C ARG A 496 -28.61 29.55 23.14
N ALA A 497 -29.47 30.53 22.84
CA ALA A 497 -29.62 31.07 21.50
C ALA A 497 -28.34 31.80 21.05
N ASN A 498 -27.81 32.68 21.89
CA ASN A 498 -26.57 33.43 21.67
C ASN A 498 -25.37 32.48 21.48
N VAL A 499 -25.22 31.53 22.40
CA VAL A 499 -24.14 30.53 22.37
C VAL A 499 -24.22 29.63 21.13
N ASN A 500 -25.42 29.18 20.73
CA ASN A 500 -25.59 28.37 19.52
C ASN A 500 -25.20 29.16 18.25
N THR A 501 -25.58 30.44 18.13
CA THR A 501 -25.20 31.28 17.00
C THR A 501 -23.68 31.42 16.89
N ARG A 502 -23.01 31.79 17.99
CA ARG A 502 -21.54 31.91 18.04
C ARG A 502 -20.81 30.59 17.78
N GLN A 503 -21.32 29.49 18.35
CA GLN A 503 -20.77 28.15 18.12
C GLN A 503 -20.87 27.79 16.63
N LYS A 504 -22.00 28.10 15.98
CA LYS A 504 -22.19 27.87 14.55
C LYS A 504 -21.27 28.74 13.69
N GLU A 505 -21.11 30.03 14.00
CA GLU A 505 -20.16 30.92 13.31
C GLU A 505 -18.73 30.32 13.27
N VAL A 506 -18.26 29.81 14.41
CA VAL A 506 -16.95 29.16 14.53
C VAL A 506 -16.88 27.85 13.75
N GLN A 507 -17.92 27.02 13.79
CA GLN A 507 -17.99 25.77 13.02
C GLN A 507 -18.03 26.00 11.49
N ASP A 508 -18.84 26.95 11.03
CA ASP A 508 -18.96 27.30 9.61
C ASP A 508 -17.65 27.90 9.07
N MET A 509 -16.94 28.70 9.89
CA MET A 509 -15.60 29.19 9.55
C MET A 509 -14.55 28.08 9.50
N TRP A 510 -14.58 27.14 10.46
CA TRP A 510 -13.68 25.98 10.47
C TRP A 510 -13.88 25.10 9.24
N GLY A 511 -15.13 24.89 8.81
CA GLY A 511 -15.45 24.20 7.55
C GLY A 511 -14.84 24.89 6.32
N LYS A 512 -14.88 26.22 6.25
CA LYS A 512 -14.24 27.00 5.16
C LYS A 512 -12.73 26.85 5.14
N VAL A 513 -12.07 26.87 6.32
CA VAL A 513 -10.61 26.66 6.44
C VAL A 513 -10.23 25.27 5.94
N LYS A 514 -10.95 24.20 6.33
CA LYS A 514 -10.70 22.84 5.82
C LYS A 514 -10.89 22.75 4.30
N ALA A 515 -11.96 23.34 3.76
CA ALA A 515 -12.22 23.34 2.33
C ALA A 515 -11.10 24.01 1.53
N LYS A 516 -10.63 25.19 1.98
CA LYS A 516 -9.51 25.90 1.34
C LYS A 516 -8.17 25.18 1.47
N ALA A 517 -7.94 24.44 2.55
CA ALA A 517 -6.77 23.57 2.67
C ALA A 517 -6.78 22.47 1.59
N ILE A 518 -7.90 21.76 1.43
CA ILE A 518 -8.06 20.72 0.41
C ILE A 518 -7.95 21.29 -1.01
N GLU A 519 -8.58 22.45 -1.27
CA GLU A 519 -8.50 23.15 -2.56
C GLU A 519 -7.05 23.51 -2.92
N ARG A 520 -6.31 24.11 -1.98
CA ARG A 520 -4.89 24.44 -2.17
C ARG A 520 -4.04 23.19 -2.38
N ARG A 521 -4.31 22.11 -1.63
CA ARG A 521 -3.62 20.82 -1.79
C ARG A 521 -3.77 20.29 -3.21
N SER A 522 -5.01 20.19 -3.69
CA SER A 522 -5.32 19.73 -5.05
C SER A 522 -4.59 20.57 -6.10
N ARG A 523 -4.68 21.91 -6.01
CA ARG A 523 -4.01 22.83 -6.93
C ARG A 523 -2.48 22.67 -6.93
N LEU A 524 -1.86 22.42 -5.79
CA LEU A 524 -0.42 22.18 -5.69
C LEU A 524 -0.03 20.79 -6.22
N GLU A 525 -0.84 19.76 -5.98
CA GLU A 525 -0.64 18.42 -6.54
C GLU A 525 -0.76 18.44 -8.07
N ASP A 526 -1.76 19.13 -8.62
CA ASP A 526 -1.94 19.33 -10.07
C ASP A 526 -0.74 20.07 -10.68
N ALA A 527 -0.24 21.11 -10.01
CA ALA A 527 0.94 21.85 -10.46
C ALA A 527 2.25 21.02 -10.37
N VAL A 528 2.42 20.18 -9.34
CA VAL A 528 3.55 19.23 -9.27
C VAL A 528 3.45 18.22 -10.41
N GLY A 529 2.27 17.62 -10.62
CA GLY A 529 2.02 16.67 -11.70
C GLY A 529 2.31 17.28 -13.08
N GLN A 530 1.82 18.50 -13.34
CA GLN A 530 2.12 19.23 -14.58
C GLN A 530 3.63 19.43 -14.76
N GLN A 531 4.35 19.86 -13.72
CA GLN A 531 5.80 20.08 -13.80
C GLN A 531 6.60 18.78 -13.98
N ILE A 532 6.16 17.66 -13.41
CA ILE A 532 6.74 16.33 -13.67
C ILE A 532 6.48 15.94 -15.12
N PHE A 533 5.23 15.98 -15.57
CA PHE A 533 4.83 15.66 -16.94
C PHE A 533 5.62 16.47 -17.97
N MET A 534 5.75 17.79 -17.78
CA MET A 534 6.44 18.68 -18.71
C MET A 534 7.95 18.37 -18.81
N ASN A 535 8.59 18.00 -17.70
CA ASN A 535 10.00 17.60 -17.68
C ASN A 535 10.21 16.20 -18.27
N SER A 536 9.46 15.19 -17.84
CA SER A 536 9.62 13.82 -18.37
C SER A 536 9.26 13.74 -19.86
N SER A 537 8.17 14.37 -20.30
CA SER A 537 7.84 14.43 -21.74
C SER A 537 8.88 15.21 -22.56
N LYS A 538 9.59 16.19 -21.99
CA LYS A 538 10.74 16.84 -22.66
C LYS A 538 11.89 15.86 -22.85
N ASN A 539 12.23 15.09 -21.82
CA ASN A 539 13.31 14.11 -21.88
C ASN A 539 12.98 12.99 -22.87
N LEU A 540 11.78 12.41 -22.78
CA LEU A 540 11.29 11.38 -23.70
C LEU A 540 11.21 11.86 -25.15
N LEU A 541 10.75 13.09 -25.42
CA LEU A 541 10.78 13.66 -26.78
C LEU A 541 12.22 13.87 -27.30
N GLY A 542 13.17 14.21 -26.43
CA GLY A 542 14.58 14.32 -26.78
C GLY A 542 15.20 12.96 -27.13
N TRP A 543 14.95 11.95 -26.29
CA TRP A 543 15.37 10.56 -26.55
C TRP A 543 14.71 10.02 -27.83
N LEU A 544 13.41 10.24 -28.07
CA LEU A 544 12.74 9.87 -29.33
C LEU A 544 13.41 10.52 -30.56
N SER A 545 13.89 11.77 -30.47
CA SER A 545 14.66 12.38 -31.56
C SER A 545 15.95 11.60 -31.83
N SER A 546 16.71 11.26 -30.78
CA SER A 546 17.93 10.47 -30.88
C SER A 546 17.69 9.07 -31.46
N ILE A 547 16.60 8.41 -31.07
CA ILE A 547 16.20 7.11 -31.63
C ILE A 547 15.82 7.26 -33.11
N LYS A 548 15.05 8.30 -33.48
CA LYS A 548 14.72 8.59 -34.88
C LYS A 548 15.95 8.89 -35.74
N GLU A 549 16.91 9.65 -35.22
CA GLU A 549 18.18 9.92 -35.91
C GLU A 549 18.98 8.63 -36.14
N THR A 550 19.02 7.74 -35.14
CA THR A 550 19.69 6.43 -35.24
C THR A 550 18.96 5.50 -36.23
N LEU A 551 17.63 5.45 -36.18
CA LEU A 551 16.79 4.61 -37.04
C LEU A 551 16.87 5.02 -38.52
N ASN A 552 16.89 6.33 -38.78
CA ASN A 552 17.00 6.91 -40.11
C ASN A 552 18.46 6.99 -40.63
N ALA A 553 19.43 6.44 -39.89
CA ALA A 553 20.79 6.32 -40.39
C ALA A 553 20.83 5.44 -41.65
N ASP A 554 21.52 5.93 -42.67
CA ASP A 554 21.74 5.21 -43.92
C ASP A 554 22.91 4.22 -43.73
N GLU A 555 22.57 2.94 -43.55
CA GLU A 555 23.52 1.86 -43.30
C GLU A 555 23.36 0.79 -44.39
N SER A 556 24.45 0.49 -45.10
CA SER A 556 24.47 -0.42 -46.24
C SER A 556 24.97 -1.82 -45.83
N ALA A 557 24.09 -2.81 -45.95
CA ALA A 557 24.43 -4.23 -45.80
C ALA A 557 25.14 -4.75 -47.07
N ARG A 558 26.46 -4.92 -46.99
CA ARG A 558 27.31 -5.28 -48.14
C ARG A 558 27.61 -6.76 -48.26
N ASP A 559 27.48 -7.48 -47.15
CA ASP A 559 27.70 -8.91 -47.02
C ASP A 559 26.84 -9.45 -45.85
N VAL A 560 26.84 -10.77 -45.65
CA VAL A 560 26.05 -11.42 -44.60
C VAL A 560 26.46 -10.95 -43.19
N ALA A 561 27.75 -10.77 -42.91
CA ALA A 561 28.24 -10.41 -41.58
C ALA A 561 27.91 -8.97 -41.19
N THR A 562 27.98 -8.04 -42.15
CA THR A 562 27.51 -6.66 -41.96
C THR A 562 26.01 -6.62 -41.79
N ALA A 563 25.23 -7.35 -42.60
CA ALA A 563 23.77 -7.45 -42.44
C ALA A 563 23.37 -7.98 -41.05
N GLU A 564 23.95 -9.10 -40.60
CA GLU A 564 23.75 -9.65 -39.25
C GLU A 564 24.12 -8.63 -38.15
N SER A 565 25.24 -7.91 -38.30
CA SER A 565 25.65 -6.89 -37.32
C SER A 565 24.71 -5.69 -37.28
N LEU A 566 24.14 -5.26 -38.41
CA LEU A 566 23.15 -4.17 -38.45
C LEU A 566 21.84 -4.62 -37.79
N LEU A 567 21.39 -5.84 -38.10
CA LEU A 567 20.18 -6.43 -37.54
C LEU A 567 20.31 -6.62 -36.01
N LYS A 568 21.49 -7.01 -35.51
CA LYS A 568 21.78 -7.06 -34.06
C LYS A 568 21.73 -5.68 -33.40
N LYS A 569 22.38 -4.65 -33.96
CA LYS A 569 22.29 -3.27 -33.43
C LYS A 569 20.85 -2.77 -33.40
N HIS A 570 20.07 -3.12 -34.43
CA HIS A 570 18.66 -2.76 -34.52
C HIS A 570 17.78 -3.49 -33.50
N GLN A 571 18.09 -4.74 -33.16
CA GLN A 571 17.48 -5.45 -32.03
C GLN A 571 17.80 -4.78 -30.68
N GLU A 572 19.08 -4.43 -30.45
CA GLU A 572 19.53 -3.71 -29.25
C GLU A 572 18.82 -2.34 -29.10
N LEU A 573 18.66 -1.59 -30.20
CA LEU A 573 17.85 -0.36 -30.25
C LEU A 573 16.38 -0.63 -29.92
N GLY A 574 15.83 -1.75 -30.37
CA GLY A 574 14.47 -2.18 -30.05
C GLY A 574 14.29 -2.55 -28.58
N ASP A 575 15.31 -3.12 -27.93
CA ASP A 575 15.30 -3.38 -26.49
C ASP A 575 15.34 -2.08 -25.68
N ASP A 576 16.12 -1.08 -26.09
CA ASP A 576 16.10 0.26 -25.47
C ASP A 576 14.72 0.93 -25.60
N VAL A 577 14.08 0.82 -26.77
CA VAL A 577 12.71 1.32 -26.97
C VAL A 577 11.69 0.58 -26.10
N ARG A 578 11.83 -0.75 -25.94
CA ARG A 578 10.98 -1.53 -25.03
C ARG A 578 11.19 -1.15 -23.56
N ALA A 579 12.45 -0.93 -23.14
CA ALA A 579 12.78 -0.57 -21.76
C ALA A 579 12.16 0.76 -21.31
N HIS A 580 12.09 1.76 -22.20
CA HIS A 580 11.41 3.03 -21.92
C HIS A 580 9.87 2.93 -21.95
N GLY A 581 9.29 1.80 -22.40
CA GLY A 581 7.85 1.65 -22.61
C GLY A 581 6.97 1.81 -21.37
N ASP A 582 7.50 1.54 -20.18
CA ASP A 582 6.81 1.82 -18.91
C ASP A 582 6.83 3.32 -18.58
N GLU A 583 7.95 4.04 -18.79
CA GLU A 583 8.03 5.50 -18.59
C GLU A 583 7.05 6.24 -19.53
N PHE A 584 6.95 5.80 -20.80
CA PHE A 584 5.94 6.32 -21.73
C PHE A 584 4.51 6.13 -21.21
N ARG A 585 4.22 4.98 -20.59
CA ARG A 585 2.89 4.67 -20.05
C ARG A 585 2.59 5.57 -18.86
N GLU A 586 3.50 5.66 -17.89
CA GLU A 586 3.35 6.50 -16.69
C GLU A 586 3.20 7.98 -17.04
N VAL A 587 4.04 8.52 -17.94
CA VAL A 587 3.94 9.93 -18.37
C VAL A 587 2.65 10.19 -19.14
N SER A 588 2.21 9.24 -19.98
CA SER A 588 0.95 9.38 -20.73
C SER A 588 -0.28 9.30 -19.83
N GLU A 589 -0.27 8.40 -18.84
CA GLU A 589 -1.34 8.28 -17.85
C GLU A 589 -1.40 9.52 -16.97
N LEU A 590 -0.26 10.02 -16.46
CA LEU A 590 -0.18 11.27 -15.71
C LEU A 590 -0.74 12.45 -16.52
N GLY A 591 -0.38 12.56 -17.79
CA GLY A 591 -0.94 13.56 -18.71
C GLY A 591 -2.46 13.45 -18.82
N GLY A 592 -2.99 12.23 -18.99
CA GLY A 592 -4.43 11.96 -19.05
C GLY A 592 -5.17 12.29 -17.75
N GLN A 593 -4.61 11.93 -16.58
CA GLN A 593 -5.18 12.24 -15.27
C GLN A 593 -5.21 13.76 -15.00
N LEU A 594 -4.17 14.49 -15.38
CA LEU A 594 -4.12 15.96 -15.28
C LEU A 594 -5.21 16.61 -16.14
N LEU A 595 -5.42 16.12 -17.36
CA LEU A 595 -6.44 16.63 -18.28
C LEU A 595 -7.86 16.25 -17.84
N GLN A 596 -8.05 15.09 -17.21
CA GLN A 596 -9.34 14.70 -16.62
C GLN A 596 -9.72 15.62 -15.44
N ARG A 597 -8.74 16.02 -14.62
CA ARG A 597 -8.93 16.93 -13.48
C ARG A 597 -9.04 18.40 -13.91
N ASN A 598 -8.29 18.81 -14.93
CA ASN A 598 -8.30 20.16 -15.48
C ASN A 598 -8.16 20.15 -17.02
N PRO A 599 -9.29 20.12 -17.77
CA PRO A 599 -9.28 20.11 -19.23
C PRO A 599 -8.68 21.36 -19.90
N ASN A 600 -8.43 22.44 -19.15
CA ASN A 600 -7.91 23.70 -19.71
C ASN A 600 -6.38 23.71 -19.84
N LEU A 601 -5.68 22.62 -19.50
CA LEU A 601 -4.22 22.51 -19.62
C LEU A 601 -3.78 22.21 -21.07
N THR A 602 -3.96 23.19 -21.96
CA THR A 602 -3.68 23.04 -23.41
C THR A 602 -2.26 22.57 -23.72
N GLU A 603 -1.25 23.09 -23.02
CA GLU A 603 0.15 22.70 -23.20
C GLU A 603 0.39 21.21 -22.84
N VAL A 604 -0.31 20.69 -21.83
CA VAL A 604 -0.28 19.25 -21.48
C VAL A 604 -0.93 18.42 -22.58
N GLN A 605 -2.09 18.86 -23.09
CA GLN A 605 -2.82 18.18 -24.18
C GLN A 605 -1.98 18.10 -25.46
N GLU A 606 -1.44 19.22 -25.93
CA GLU A 606 -0.62 19.29 -27.16
C GLU A 606 0.62 18.40 -27.04
N ARG A 607 1.29 18.45 -25.88
CA ARG A 607 2.52 17.70 -25.63
C ARG A 607 2.26 16.20 -25.44
N LEU A 608 1.13 15.81 -24.85
CA LEU A 608 0.70 14.42 -24.74
C LEU A 608 0.35 13.82 -26.11
N VAL A 609 -0.36 14.57 -26.96
CA VAL A 609 -0.67 14.15 -28.34
C VAL A 609 0.63 13.99 -29.13
N ARG A 610 1.55 14.96 -29.03
CA ARG A 610 2.87 14.87 -29.68
C ARG A 610 3.67 13.67 -29.19
N LEU A 611 3.77 13.46 -27.87
CA LEU A 611 4.53 12.35 -27.28
C LEU A 611 4.03 10.99 -27.80
N ASN A 612 2.71 10.79 -27.81
CA ASN A 612 2.10 9.56 -28.32
C ASN A 612 2.30 9.37 -29.83
N ALA A 613 2.13 10.42 -30.63
CA ALA A 613 2.35 10.36 -32.07
C ALA A 613 3.82 10.06 -32.42
N GLU A 614 4.76 10.69 -31.72
CA GLU A 614 6.20 10.50 -31.92
C GLU A 614 6.65 9.10 -31.49
N HIS A 615 6.15 8.59 -30.36
CA HIS A 615 6.39 7.22 -29.90
C HIS A 615 5.84 6.18 -30.89
N GLN A 616 4.59 6.34 -31.34
CA GLN A 616 4.02 5.46 -32.38
C GLN A 616 4.80 5.51 -33.70
N ALA A 617 5.31 6.68 -34.09
CA ALA A 617 6.15 6.80 -35.28
C ALA A 617 7.48 6.05 -35.14
N VAL A 618 8.12 6.08 -33.95
CA VAL A 618 9.32 5.27 -33.67
C VAL A 618 9.01 3.78 -33.70
N VAL A 619 7.92 3.33 -33.06
CA VAL A 619 7.55 1.90 -33.03
C VAL A 619 7.25 1.37 -34.45
N ARG A 620 6.52 2.13 -35.29
CA ARG A 620 6.29 1.74 -36.69
C ARG A 620 7.58 1.72 -37.51
N GLY A 621 8.35 2.81 -37.45
CA GLY A 621 9.61 2.90 -38.20
C GLY A 621 10.64 1.85 -37.76
N TRP A 622 10.64 1.44 -36.49
CA TRP A 622 11.44 0.32 -36.01
C TRP A 622 11.04 -0.98 -36.71
N GLY A 623 9.75 -1.32 -36.75
CA GLY A 623 9.27 -2.49 -37.50
C GLY A 623 9.65 -2.43 -38.99
N GLU A 624 9.35 -1.31 -39.65
CA GLU A 624 9.63 -1.10 -41.08
C GLU A 624 11.14 -1.21 -41.42
N LYS A 625 12.02 -0.66 -40.57
CA LYS A 625 13.49 -0.78 -40.72
C LYS A 625 13.98 -2.19 -40.42
N GLY A 626 13.35 -2.90 -39.48
CA GLY A 626 13.65 -4.30 -39.16
C GLY A 626 13.33 -5.24 -40.32
N ASP A 627 12.13 -5.12 -40.90
CA ASP A 627 11.70 -5.87 -42.08
C ASP A 627 12.62 -5.60 -43.28
N TRP A 628 13.07 -4.35 -43.46
CA TRP A 628 14.03 -3.98 -44.49
C TRP A 628 15.43 -4.57 -44.24
N LEU A 629 15.94 -4.52 -43.01
CA LEU A 629 17.23 -5.13 -42.65
C LEU A 629 17.22 -6.65 -42.81
N GLN A 630 16.11 -7.32 -42.50
CA GLN A 630 15.94 -8.75 -42.73
C GLN A 630 15.99 -9.09 -44.23
N GLN A 631 15.27 -8.33 -45.06
CA GLN A 631 15.36 -8.48 -46.52
C GLN A 631 16.79 -8.26 -47.04
N CYS A 632 17.51 -7.25 -46.55
CA CYS A 632 18.93 -7.06 -46.88
C CYS A 632 19.80 -8.28 -46.50
N LEU A 633 19.55 -8.92 -45.35
CA LEU A 633 20.24 -10.15 -44.95
C LEU A 633 19.90 -11.32 -45.89
N ASP A 634 18.62 -11.51 -46.21
CA ASP A 634 18.15 -12.58 -47.10
C ASP A 634 18.75 -12.44 -48.51
N LEU A 635 18.85 -11.22 -49.04
CA LEU A 635 19.53 -10.92 -50.30
C LEU A 635 21.02 -11.26 -50.25
N GLN A 636 21.73 -10.92 -49.17
CA GLN A 636 23.15 -11.25 -49.03
C GLN A 636 23.39 -12.76 -48.85
N MET A 637 22.47 -13.47 -48.19
CA MET A 637 22.48 -14.94 -48.14
C MET A 637 22.27 -15.56 -49.52
N LEU A 638 21.33 -15.02 -50.31
CA LEU A 638 21.07 -15.47 -51.67
C LEU A 638 22.28 -15.25 -52.59
N ASN A 639 22.92 -14.07 -52.51
CA ASN A 639 24.15 -13.79 -53.27
C ASN A 639 25.29 -14.73 -52.88
N ARG A 640 25.51 -14.96 -51.57
CA ARG A 640 26.53 -15.91 -51.09
C ARG A 640 26.29 -17.34 -51.59
N GLU A 641 25.04 -17.73 -51.80
CA GLU A 641 24.68 -19.03 -52.36
C GLU A 641 24.87 -19.08 -53.88
N ALA A 642 24.45 -18.03 -54.59
CA ALA A 642 24.71 -17.85 -56.03
C ALA A 642 26.20 -17.94 -56.35
N ASP A 643 27.05 -17.25 -55.57
CA ASP A 643 28.50 -17.19 -55.77
C ASP A 643 29.18 -18.55 -55.52
N GLN A 644 28.67 -19.35 -54.58
CA GLN A 644 29.16 -20.72 -54.36
C GLN A 644 28.78 -21.67 -55.51
N ILE A 645 27.57 -21.51 -56.08
CA ILE A 645 27.16 -22.24 -57.28
C ILE A 645 27.96 -21.77 -58.50
N ASP A 646 28.19 -20.46 -58.66
CA ASP A 646 29.02 -19.91 -59.75
C ASP A 646 30.48 -20.37 -59.66
N ALA A 647 31.04 -20.51 -58.46
CA ALA A 647 32.39 -21.05 -58.25
C ALA A 647 32.50 -22.52 -58.69
N SER A 648 31.53 -23.37 -58.30
CA SER A 648 31.50 -24.76 -58.79
C SER A 648 31.21 -24.83 -60.28
N THR A 649 30.41 -23.90 -60.82
CA THR A 649 30.12 -23.79 -62.26
C THR A 649 31.36 -23.46 -63.06
N SER A 650 32.15 -22.47 -62.62
CA SER A 650 33.43 -22.12 -63.22
C SER A 650 34.41 -23.30 -63.23
N SER A 651 34.47 -24.08 -62.13
CA SER A 651 35.30 -25.30 -62.10
C SER A 651 34.85 -26.36 -63.11
N HIS A 652 33.55 -26.45 -63.38
CA HIS A 652 33.00 -27.42 -64.33
C HIS A 652 33.20 -26.95 -65.79
N GLU A 653 33.10 -25.65 -66.06
CA GLU A 653 33.45 -25.03 -67.35
C GLU A 653 34.93 -25.28 -67.69
N VAL A 654 35.84 -25.13 -66.73
CA VAL A 654 37.27 -25.39 -66.91
C VAL A 654 37.54 -26.88 -67.22
N PHE A 655 36.83 -27.81 -66.60
CA PHE A 655 36.94 -29.24 -66.93
C PHE A 655 36.49 -29.53 -68.37
N LEU A 656 35.35 -28.96 -68.77
CA LEU A 656 34.77 -29.16 -70.11
C LEU A 656 35.53 -28.45 -71.23
N ALA A 657 36.42 -27.51 -70.92
CA ALA A 657 37.32 -26.90 -71.89
C ALA A 657 38.34 -27.92 -72.48
N ASN A 658 38.60 -29.05 -71.80
CA ASN A 658 39.46 -30.10 -72.37
C ASN A 658 38.73 -30.85 -73.51
N SER A 659 39.24 -30.69 -74.73
CA SER A 659 38.73 -31.27 -75.98
C SER A 659 39.43 -32.57 -76.43
N GLU A 660 40.32 -33.16 -75.63
CA GLU A 660 41.09 -34.36 -76.00
C GLU A 660 40.19 -35.59 -76.18
N LEU A 661 40.22 -36.24 -77.35
CA LEU A 661 39.35 -37.37 -77.67
C LEU A 661 39.98 -38.76 -77.46
N GLY A 662 41.22 -38.85 -76.98
CA GLY A 662 41.96 -40.11 -76.79
C GLY A 662 42.62 -40.64 -78.08
N GLY A 663 43.80 -41.26 -77.93
CA GLY A 663 44.61 -41.77 -79.04
C GLY A 663 44.36 -43.25 -79.34
N SER A 664 44.09 -44.04 -78.31
CA SER A 664 43.80 -45.47 -78.31
C SER A 664 42.46 -45.77 -77.61
N LEU A 665 41.96 -47.01 -77.69
CA LEU A 665 40.72 -47.42 -77.01
C LEU A 665 40.80 -47.17 -75.49
N ASP A 666 41.85 -47.65 -74.83
CA ASP A 666 42.13 -47.46 -73.40
C ASP A 666 42.11 -45.97 -72.99
N ASP A 667 42.65 -45.07 -73.83
CA ASP A 667 42.61 -43.62 -73.56
C ASP A 667 41.18 -43.08 -73.58
N VAL A 668 40.34 -43.52 -74.54
CA VAL A 668 38.95 -43.06 -74.63
C VAL A 668 38.12 -43.60 -73.48
N GLU A 669 38.27 -44.88 -73.13
CA GLU A 669 37.59 -45.48 -71.97
C GLU A 669 37.95 -44.75 -70.67
N ALA A 670 39.24 -44.44 -70.46
CA ALA A 670 39.69 -43.67 -69.30
C ALA A 670 39.13 -42.23 -69.28
N LEU A 671 39.05 -41.57 -70.43
CA LEU A 671 38.44 -40.24 -70.57
C LEU A 671 36.92 -40.28 -70.36
N MET A 672 36.22 -41.28 -70.89
CA MET A 672 34.79 -41.50 -70.68
C MET A 672 34.47 -41.73 -69.20
N LYS A 673 35.27 -42.55 -68.50
CA LYS A 673 35.10 -42.76 -67.06
C LYS A 673 35.30 -41.47 -66.26
N ARG A 674 36.35 -40.70 -66.53
CA ARG A 674 36.56 -39.38 -65.89
C ARG A 674 35.42 -38.40 -66.19
N HIS A 675 34.85 -38.46 -67.39
CA HIS A 675 33.70 -37.64 -67.76
C HIS A 675 32.43 -38.07 -67.02
N GLU A 676 32.22 -39.37 -66.83
CA GLU A 676 31.09 -39.91 -66.05
C GLU A 676 31.21 -39.54 -64.55
N ASP A 677 32.40 -39.66 -63.97
CA ASP A 677 32.69 -39.18 -62.61
C ASP A 677 32.36 -37.68 -62.47
N PHE A 678 32.73 -36.88 -63.48
CA PHE A 678 32.37 -35.46 -63.56
C PHE A 678 30.85 -35.24 -63.69
N GLU A 679 30.16 -35.94 -64.58
CA GLU A 679 28.70 -35.85 -64.76
C GLU A 679 27.97 -36.16 -63.44
N ASN A 680 28.41 -37.17 -62.71
CA ASN A 680 27.89 -37.49 -61.38
C ASN A 680 28.07 -36.33 -60.37
N THR A 681 29.21 -35.63 -60.38
CA THR A 681 29.40 -34.43 -59.53
C THR A 681 28.57 -33.22 -59.98
N LEU A 682 28.23 -33.11 -61.27
CA LEU A 682 27.35 -32.08 -61.81
C LEU A 682 25.90 -32.30 -61.37
N TYR A 683 25.38 -33.52 -61.53
CA TYR A 683 24.02 -33.87 -61.12
C TYR A 683 23.84 -33.87 -59.59
N ALA A 684 24.87 -34.23 -58.81
CA ALA A 684 24.82 -34.15 -57.35
C ALA A 684 24.59 -32.73 -56.80
N GLN A 685 24.81 -31.68 -57.61
CA GLN A 685 24.56 -30.29 -57.23
C GLN A 685 23.18 -29.76 -57.67
N ASP A 686 22.35 -30.56 -58.35
CA ASP A 686 21.04 -30.10 -58.82
C ASP A 686 20.05 -29.79 -57.68
N GLU A 687 20.07 -30.54 -56.57
CA GLU A 687 19.26 -30.20 -55.39
C GLU A 687 19.70 -28.87 -54.76
N ARG A 688 20.99 -28.52 -54.84
CA ARG A 688 21.51 -27.22 -54.37
C ARG A 688 21.03 -26.08 -55.28
N LEU A 689 21.07 -26.27 -56.60
CA LEU A 689 20.55 -25.32 -57.59
C LEU A 689 19.04 -25.10 -57.43
N LYS A 690 18.30 -26.18 -57.18
CA LYS A 690 16.86 -26.17 -56.93
C LYS A 690 16.53 -25.43 -55.63
N ALA A 691 17.22 -25.72 -54.53
CA ALA A 691 17.05 -25.01 -53.26
C ALA A 691 17.34 -23.49 -53.40
N PHE A 692 18.38 -23.11 -54.15
CA PHE A 692 18.67 -21.71 -54.49
C PHE A 692 17.53 -21.06 -55.30
N SER A 693 17.00 -21.75 -56.32
CA SER A 693 15.87 -21.26 -57.12
C SER A 693 14.58 -21.13 -56.30
N GLU A 694 14.30 -22.08 -55.40
CA GLU A 694 13.18 -22.01 -54.45
C GLU A 694 13.34 -20.87 -53.44
N MET A 695 14.56 -20.60 -52.95
CA MET A 695 14.86 -19.46 -52.08
C MET A 695 14.57 -18.14 -52.80
N ALA A 696 15.04 -18.00 -54.04
CA ALA A 696 14.75 -16.84 -54.87
C ALA A 696 13.24 -16.65 -55.11
N ASN A 697 12.50 -17.72 -55.46
CA ASN A 697 11.04 -17.66 -55.61
C ASN A 697 10.37 -17.17 -54.33
N LYS A 698 10.70 -17.75 -53.17
CA LYS A 698 10.11 -17.36 -51.86
C LYS A 698 10.30 -15.87 -51.55
N LEU A 699 11.46 -15.30 -51.87
CA LEU A 699 11.71 -13.86 -51.68
C LEU A 699 10.90 -13.00 -52.67
N ILE A 700 10.80 -13.41 -53.94
CA ILE A 700 9.99 -12.72 -54.95
C ILE A 700 8.48 -12.77 -54.59
N ASP A 701 7.98 -13.94 -54.21
CA ASP A 701 6.58 -14.17 -53.82
C ASP A 701 6.21 -13.40 -52.55
N ALA A 702 7.17 -13.21 -51.63
CA ALA A 702 7.04 -12.37 -50.44
C ALA A 702 7.10 -10.86 -50.73
N GLY A 703 7.36 -10.45 -51.99
CA GLY A 703 7.42 -9.04 -52.39
C GLY A 703 8.70 -8.32 -51.95
N HIS A 704 9.83 -9.03 -51.87
CA HIS A 704 11.12 -8.47 -51.47
C HIS A 704 11.49 -7.20 -52.26
N TYR A 705 12.07 -6.19 -51.59
CA TYR A 705 12.28 -4.85 -52.15
C TYR A 705 13.05 -4.84 -53.49
N ASP A 706 13.99 -5.77 -53.67
CA ASP A 706 14.74 -5.95 -54.93
C ASP A 706 14.43 -7.30 -55.62
N SER A 707 13.15 -7.68 -55.66
CA SER A 707 12.66 -8.90 -56.34
C SER A 707 13.14 -9.02 -57.79
N LYS A 708 13.33 -7.90 -58.49
CA LYS A 708 13.83 -7.89 -59.86
C LYS A 708 15.28 -8.36 -59.95
N TYR A 709 16.18 -7.81 -59.13
CA TYR A 709 17.57 -8.26 -59.10
C TYR A 709 17.68 -9.74 -58.70
N ILE A 710 16.85 -10.19 -57.74
CA ILE A 710 16.81 -11.60 -57.32
C ILE A 710 16.43 -12.51 -58.50
N ASP A 711 15.43 -12.14 -59.30
CA ASP A 711 15.07 -12.89 -60.51
C ASP A 711 16.19 -12.87 -61.57
N ASP A 712 16.73 -11.70 -61.88
CA ASP A 712 17.82 -11.55 -62.85
C ASP A 712 19.06 -12.39 -62.44
N ARG A 713 19.46 -12.37 -61.16
CA ARG A 713 20.59 -13.16 -60.62
C ARG A 713 20.27 -14.65 -60.62
N ARG A 714 19.04 -15.05 -60.27
CA ARG A 714 18.57 -16.44 -60.37
C ARG A 714 18.66 -16.97 -61.80
N GLN A 715 18.12 -16.24 -62.77
CA GLN A 715 18.11 -16.62 -64.18
C GLN A 715 19.54 -16.75 -64.72
N GLN A 716 20.45 -15.86 -64.34
CA GLN A 716 21.86 -15.94 -64.69
C GLN A 716 22.51 -17.26 -64.24
N VAL A 717 22.35 -17.63 -62.96
CA VAL A 717 22.91 -18.87 -62.40
C VAL A 717 22.29 -20.11 -63.06
N LEU A 718 20.97 -20.13 -63.25
CA LEU A 718 20.27 -21.24 -63.92
C LEU A 718 20.73 -21.41 -65.38
N ALA A 719 20.81 -20.33 -66.15
CA ALA A 719 21.23 -20.35 -67.54
C ALA A 719 22.69 -20.83 -67.69
N ARG A 720 23.59 -20.36 -66.83
CA ARG A 720 24.99 -20.79 -66.81
C ARG A 720 25.12 -22.28 -66.46
N ARG A 721 24.33 -22.77 -65.49
CA ARG A 721 24.33 -24.20 -65.12
C ARG A 721 23.75 -25.09 -66.22
N GLN A 722 22.73 -24.63 -66.95
CA GLN A 722 22.23 -25.34 -68.13
C GLN A 722 23.28 -25.41 -69.24
N GLY A 723 23.99 -24.31 -69.52
CA GLY A 723 25.09 -24.30 -70.50
C GLY A 723 26.20 -25.32 -70.19
N VAL A 724 26.52 -25.54 -68.91
CA VAL A 724 27.45 -26.60 -68.48
C VAL A 724 26.89 -28.00 -68.74
N LYS A 725 25.58 -28.23 -68.53
CA LYS A 725 24.93 -29.53 -68.85
C LYS A 725 24.95 -29.80 -70.35
N ASP A 726 24.62 -28.80 -71.16
CA ASP A 726 24.61 -28.91 -72.62
C ASP A 726 26.04 -29.21 -73.16
N ALA A 727 27.05 -28.53 -72.61
CA ALA A 727 28.45 -28.76 -72.94
C ALA A 727 28.94 -30.16 -72.48
N ALA A 728 28.48 -30.66 -71.33
CA ALA A 728 28.76 -32.01 -70.87
C ALA A 728 28.16 -33.06 -71.82
N GLN A 729 26.88 -32.95 -72.17
CA GLN A 729 26.22 -33.86 -73.11
C GLN A 729 26.89 -33.87 -74.48
N LYS A 730 27.30 -32.69 -74.99
CA LYS A 730 28.09 -32.58 -76.23
C LYS A 730 29.41 -33.35 -76.11
N ARG A 731 30.14 -33.17 -75.01
CA ARG A 731 31.41 -33.84 -74.76
C ARG A 731 31.26 -35.36 -74.63
N ARG A 732 30.19 -35.85 -73.97
CA ARG A 732 29.84 -37.28 -73.93
C ARG A 732 29.60 -37.83 -75.33
N ALA A 733 28.86 -37.12 -76.18
CA ALA A 733 28.60 -37.51 -77.56
C ALA A 733 29.89 -37.58 -78.41
N GLU A 734 30.79 -36.61 -78.25
CA GLU A 734 32.09 -36.61 -78.92
C GLU A 734 33.00 -37.77 -78.46
N LEU A 735 33.06 -38.03 -77.14
CA LEU A 735 33.81 -39.17 -76.60
C LEU A 735 33.25 -40.52 -77.07
N ASN A 736 31.92 -40.69 -77.08
CA ASN A 736 31.27 -41.89 -77.63
C ASN A 736 31.59 -42.08 -79.14
N ALA A 737 31.67 -41.00 -79.92
CA ALA A 737 32.04 -41.06 -81.33
C ALA A 737 33.53 -41.41 -81.55
N SER A 738 34.40 -40.98 -80.63
CA SER A 738 35.81 -41.40 -80.57
C SER A 738 35.94 -42.88 -80.22
N HIS A 739 35.23 -43.35 -79.18
CA HIS A 739 35.25 -44.75 -78.75
C HIS A 739 34.90 -45.68 -79.91
N LYS A 740 33.75 -45.43 -80.54
CA LYS A 740 33.29 -46.13 -81.75
C LYS A 740 34.32 -46.13 -82.90
N PHE A 741 35.11 -45.06 -83.05
CA PHE A 741 36.18 -45.01 -84.05
C PHE A 741 37.38 -45.86 -83.63
N GLN A 742 37.78 -45.80 -82.35
CA GLN A 742 38.95 -46.53 -81.84
C GLN A 742 38.68 -48.03 -81.75
N ASP A 743 37.46 -48.46 -81.39
CA ASP A 743 36.98 -49.85 -81.52
C ASP A 743 37.23 -50.36 -82.95
N PHE A 744 36.73 -49.62 -83.94
CA PHE A 744 36.88 -49.95 -85.35
C PHE A 744 38.35 -49.92 -85.80
N SER A 745 39.17 -48.98 -85.30
CA SER A 745 40.59 -48.94 -85.63
C SER A 745 41.34 -50.15 -85.08
N ALA A 746 41.01 -50.60 -83.86
CA ALA A 746 41.56 -51.82 -83.27
C ALA A 746 41.15 -53.07 -84.08
N ASP A 747 39.85 -53.23 -84.37
CA ASP A 747 39.33 -54.29 -85.25
C ASP A 747 40.05 -54.33 -86.62
N VAL A 748 40.30 -53.17 -87.22
CA VAL A 748 41.03 -53.03 -88.49
C VAL A 748 42.49 -53.43 -88.35
N ASP A 749 43.18 -52.99 -87.31
CA ASP A 749 44.62 -53.23 -87.14
C ASP A 749 44.92 -54.68 -86.73
N ASP A 750 44.05 -55.31 -85.93
CA ASP A 750 44.06 -56.76 -85.68
C ASP A 750 43.90 -57.56 -86.98
N LEU A 751 42.92 -57.19 -87.82
CA LEU A 751 42.70 -57.86 -89.10
C LEU A 751 43.82 -57.60 -90.12
N LYS A 752 44.45 -56.41 -90.13
CA LYS A 752 45.68 -56.14 -90.90
C LYS A 752 46.85 -56.99 -90.44
N GLY A 753 47.01 -57.17 -89.12
CA GLY A 753 48.03 -58.06 -88.54
C GLY A 753 47.86 -59.49 -89.05
N TRP A 754 46.64 -60.02 -88.97
CA TRP A 754 46.29 -61.33 -89.53
C TRP A 754 46.55 -61.41 -91.04
N LEU A 755 46.09 -60.41 -91.81
CA LEU A 755 46.30 -60.34 -93.26
C LEU A 755 47.79 -60.38 -93.64
N SER A 756 48.64 -59.64 -92.93
CA SER A 756 50.09 -59.60 -93.18
C SER A 756 50.75 -60.98 -93.01
N ASP A 757 50.37 -61.73 -91.97
CA ASP A 757 50.89 -63.09 -91.75
C ASP A 757 50.34 -64.12 -92.75
N LYS A 758 49.09 -63.96 -93.18
CA LYS A 758 48.51 -64.82 -94.22
C LYS A 758 49.06 -64.52 -95.62
N LEU A 759 49.36 -63.26 -95.94
CA LEU A 759 50.01 -62.86 -97.21
C LEU A 759 51.37 -63.56 -97.37
N LYS A 760 52.19 -63.63 -96.30
CA LYS A 760 53.45 -64.40 -96.28
C LYS A 760 53.25 -65.89 -96.60
N THR A 761 52.11 -66.46 -96.20
CA THR A 761 51.74 -67.89 -96.38
C THR A 761 51.02 -68.19 -97.70
N ALA A 762 50.54 -67.14 -98.39
CA ALA A 762 49.97 -67.21 -99.72
C ALA A 762 51.00 -66.90 -100.82
N GLY A 763 51.99 -66.04 -100.54
CA GLY A 763 53.01 -65.62 -101.49
C GLY A 763 54.26 -66.51 -101.60
N ASP A 764 54.47 -67.49 -100.70
CA ASP A 764 55.63 -68.39 -100.79
C ASP A 764 55.50 -69.39 -101.95
N GLU A 765 56.58 -69.51 -102.72
CA GLU A 765 56.64 -70.32 -103.93
C GLU A 765 56.86 -71.83 -103.68
N SER A 766 56.29 -72.36 -102.60
CA SER A 766 56.50 -73.75 -102.16
C SER A 766 56.04 -74.83 -103.16
N TYR A 767 55.35 -74.43 -104.23
CA TYR A 767 54.95 -75.27 -105.37
C TYR A 767 56.10 -75.62 -106.32
N ARG A 768 57.22 -74.86 -106.32
CA ARG A 768 58.40 -75.17 -107.17
C ARG A 768 59.18 -76.40 -106.70
N ASP A 769 59.07 -76.77 -105.43
CA ASP A 769 59.63 -78.00 -104.89
C ASP A 769 58.58 -79.12 -104.95
N LEU A 770 58.80 -80.08 -105.85
CA LEU A 770 57.90 -81.21 -106.12
C LEU A 770 57.89 -82.28 -105.00
N SER A 771 58.74 -82.16 -103.97
CA SER A 771 58.74 -83.10 -102.83
C SER A 771 57.55 -82.87 -101.89
N ASN A 772 57.04 -83.96 -101.29
CA ASN A 772 55.95 -83.94 -100.29
C ASN A 772 54.68 -83.19 -100.72
N LEU A 773 54.40 -83.17 -102.02
CA LEU A 773 53.49 -82.23 -102.65
C LEU A 773 52.01 -82.41 -102.25
N GLU A 774 51.56 -83.65 -102.07
CA GLU A 774 50.22 -83.98 -101.56
C GLU A 774 49.96 -83.33 -100.18
N ARG A 775 50.95 -83.36 -99.28
CA ARG A 775 50.88 -82.73 -97.96
C ARG A 775 50.90 -81.20 -98.05
N LYS A 776 51.61 -80.63 -99.03
CA LYS A 776 51.61 -79.17 -99.30
C LYS A 776 50.24 -78.72 -99.82
N LEU A 777 49.66 -79.45 -100.77
CA LEU A 777 48.33 -79.21 -101.31
C LEU A 777 47.26 -79.30 -100.22
N GLN A 778 47.24 -80.37 -99.43
CA GLN A 778 46.27 -80.55 -98.34
C GLN A 778 46.36 -79.44 -97.27
N LYS A 779 47.57 -78.98 -96.94
CA LYS A 779 47.77 -77.81 -96.06
C LYS A 779 47.22 -76.52 -96.69
N HIS A 780 47.42 -76.32 -97.99
CA HIS A 780 46.90 -75.16 -98.70
C HIS A 780 45.36 -75.20 -98.83
N GLU A 781 44.76 -76.35 -99.05
CA GLU A 781 43.29 -76.52 -99.00
C GLU A 781 42.71 -76.28 -97.60
N ALA A 782 43.48 -76.53 -96.54
CA ALA A 782 43.12 -76.11 -95.18
C ALA A 782 43.22 -74.60 -95.00
N PHE A 783 44.25 -73.96 -95.55
CA PHE A 783 44.42 -72.50 -95.59
C PHE A 783 43.29 -71.81 -96.39
N GLU A 784 42.91 -72.32 -97.57
CA GLU A 784 41.77 -71.78 -98.32
C GLU A 784 40.44 -71.94 -97.53
N ARG A 785 40.31 -72.95 -96.66
CA ARG A 785 39.13 -73.11 -95.78
C ARG A 785 39.15 -72.13 -94.60
N GLU A 786 40.32 -71.88 -94.01
CA GLU A 786 40.51 -70.83 -93.00
C GLU A 786 40.18 -69.44 -93.58
N LEU A 787 40.67 -69.14 -94.79
CA LEU A 787 40.41 -67.89 -95.51
C LEU A 787 38.90 -67.67 -95.76
N ARG A 788 38.16 -68.71 -96.17
CA ARG A 788 36.69 -68.66 -96.33
C ARG A 788 35.96 -68.47 -94.99
N ALA A 789 36.46 -69.03 -93.89
CA ALA A 789 35.85 -68.86 -92.57
C ALA A 789 36.05 -67.43 -92.05
N ASN A 790 37.24 -66.85 -92.25
CA ASN A 790 37.59 -65.51 -91.75
C ASN A 790 37.03 -64.37 -92.62
N GLU A 791 36.44 -64.66 -93.79
CA GLU A 791 35.69 -63.68 -94.58
C GLU A 791 34.57 -63.00 -93.76
N GLY A 792 34.01 -63.72 -92.79
CA GLY A 792 33.03 -63.17 -91.83
C GLY A 792 33.57 -62.02 -90.98
N GLN A 793 34.86 -62.03 -90.62
CA GLN A 793 35.50 -60.94 -89.87
C GLN A 793 35.64 -59.69 -90.75
N LEU A 794 36.11 -59.82 -91.99
CA LEU A 794 36.14 -58.70 -92.93
C LEU A 794 34.76 -58.10 -93.17
N ARG A 795 33.71 -58.92 -93.30
CA ARG A 795 32.33 -58.42 -93.44
C ARG A 795 31.85 -57.69 -92.18
N ALA A 796 32.26 -58.12 -90.98
CA ALA A 796 31.95 -57.44 -89.73
C ALA A 796 32.63 -56.06 -89.67
N VAL A 797 33.94 -55.99 -89.91
CA VAL A 797 34.71 -54.73 -89.94
C VAL A 797 34.17 -53.77 -91.00
N ASN A 798 33.87 -54.25 -92.21
CA ASN A 798 33.21 -53.46 -93.25
C ASN A 798 31.85 -52.93 -92.82
N LYS A 799 31.03 -53.73 -92.12
CA LYS A 799 29.71 -53.30 -91.63
C LYS A 799 29.85 -52.21 -90.55
N THR A 800 30.76 -52.39 -89.59
CA THR A 800 31.06 -51.39 -88.56
C THR A 800 31.54 -50.08 -89.19
N GLY A 801 32.54 -50.15 -90.08
CA GLY A 801 33.08 -48.98 -90.78
C GLY A 801 32.04 -48.27 -91.66
N GLN A 802 31.21 -49.00 -92.42
CA GLN A 802 30.09 -48.39 -93.17
C GLN A 802 29.06 -47.73 -92.24
N GLY A 803 28.83 -48.28 -91.05
CA GLY A 803 28.05 -47.63 -89.99
C GLY A 803 28.64 -46.26 -89.61
N LEU A 804 29.94 -46.19 -89.31
CA LEU A 804 30.64 -44.94 -88.97
C LEU A 804 30.65 -43.91 -90.11
N LEU A 805 30.70 -44.37 -91.37
CA LEU A 805 30.52 -43.51 -92.55
C LEU A 805 29.09 -42.99 -92.67
N SER A 806 28.08 -43.75 -92.25
CA SER A 806 26.68 -43.30 -92.25
C SER A 806 26.38 -42.29 -91.13
N GLU A 807 26.97 -42.47 -89.94
CA GLU A 807 26.81 -41.60 -88.77
C GLU A 807 27.58 -40.26 -88.88
N ASN A 808 28.35 -40.05 -89.96
CA ASN A 808 29.14 -38.85 -90.20
C ASN A 808 30.16 -38.52 -89.08
N ASN A 809 30.89 -39.55 -88.65
CA ASN A 809 31.93 -39.45 -87.61
C ASN A 809 33.06 -38.47 -88.01
N TYR A 810 33.71 -37.81 -87.03
CA TYR A 810 34.75 -36.79 -87.26
C TYR A 810 35.98 -37.31 -88.03
N ARG A 811 36.25 -38.62 -87.97
CA ARG A 811 37.28 -39.33 -88.75
C ARG A 811 36.76 -40.09 -89.98
N ARG A 812 35.65 -39.63 -90.59
CA ARG A 812 35.03 -40.24 -91.79
C ARG A 812 36.04 -40.55 -92.91
N ALA A 813 36.99 -39.64 -93.17
CA ALA A 813 38.00 -39.81 -94.20
C ALA A 813 38.98 -40.97 -93.89
N ASP A 814 39.41 -41.08 -92.63
CA ASP A 814 40.31 -42.13 -92.16
C ASP A 814 39.61 -43.49 -92.21
N VAL A 815 38.35 -43.58 -91.76
CA VAL A 815 37.53 -44.80 -91.86
C VAL A 815 37.40 -45.27 -93.31
N ALA A 816 37.09 -44.35 -94.24
CA ALA A 816 36.95 -44.69 -95.66
C ALA A 816 38.26 -45.25 -96.24
N LYS A 817 39.39 -44.61 -95.92
CA LYS A 817 40.71 -45.09 -96.35
C LYS A 817 41.08 -46.44 -95.72
N MET A 818 40.88 -46.60 -94.42
CA MET A 818 41.14 -47.84 -93.69
C MET A 818 40.37 -49.02 -94.29
N LEU A 819 39.08 -48.84 -94.59
CA LEU A 819 38.29 -49.86 -95.29
C LEU A 819 38.83 -50.14 -96.70
N GLN A 820 39.20 -49.11 -97.46
CA GLN A 820 39.73 -49.30 -98.81
C GLN A 820 41.03 -50.11 -98.78
N ASP A 821 42.01 -49.72 -97.97
CA ASP A 821 43.31 -50.38 -97.82
C ASP A 821 43.14 -51.85 -97.34
N LEU A 822 42.19 -52.08 -96.41
CA LEU A 822 41.87 -53.41 -95.87
C LEU A 822 41.21 -54.34 -96.91
N ASN A 823 40.28 -53.84 -97.72
CA ASN A 823 39.65 -54.66 -98.76
C ASN A 823 40.63 -54.97 -99.90
N ILE A 824 41.48 -54.01 -100.30
CA ILE A 824 42.52 -54.24 -101.32
C ILE A 824 43.49 -55.35 -100.86
N THR A 825 43.98 -55.28 -99.63
CA THR A 825 44.92 -56.29 -99.08
C THR A 825 44.26 -57.66 -98.89
N TRP A 826 42.95 -57.72 -98.61
CA TRP A 826 42.20 -58.97 -98.63
C TRP A 826 42.02 -59.54 -100.04
N GLU A 827 41.67 -58.72 -101.03
CA GLU A 827 41.55 -59.15 -102.43
C GLU A 827 42.89 -59.69 -102.97
N GLU A 828 44.01 -59.03 -102.63
CA GLU A 828 45.37 -59.51 -102.94
C GLU A 828 45.65 -60.86 -102.28
N LEU A 829 45.32 -61.05 -100.99
CA LEU A 829 45.48 -62.32 -100.29
C LEU A 829 44.67 -63.45 -100.96
N VAL A 830 43.42 -63.18 -101.34
CA VAL A 830 42.57 -64.13 -102.05
C VAL A 830 43.16 -64.49 -103.42
N ALA A 831 43.64 -63.49 -104.17
CA ALA A 831 44.26 -63.71 -105.48
C ALA A 831 45.54 -64.55 -105.40
N LEU A 832 46.45 -64.21 -104.47
CA LEU A 832 47.69 -64.97 -104.22
C LEU A 832 47.39 -66.39 -103.72
N SER A 833 46.41 -66.57 -102.82
CA SER A 833 46.00 -67.90 -102.38
C SER A 833 45.47 -68.73 -103.53
N GLN A 834 44.56 -68.20 -104.36
CA GLN A 834 44.03 -68.92 -105.51
C GLN A 834 45.13 -69.27 -106.52
N ASP A 835 46.08 -68.38 -106.76
CA ASP A 835 47.18 -68.62 -107.68
C ASP A 835 48.16 -69.67 -107.16
N LYS A 836 48.54 -69.61 -105.88
CA LYS A 836 49.33 -70.67 -105.22
C LYS A 836 48.60 -72.01 -105.26
N GLY A 837 47.28 -72.03 -105.04
CA GLY A 837 46.46 -73.23 -105.17
C GLY A 837 46.45 -73.78 -106.59
N ARG A 838 46.31 -72.93 -107.62
CA ARG A 838 46.47 -73.33 -109.03
C ARG A 838 47.85 -73.92 -109.29
N ARG A 839 48.93 -73.24 -108.89
CA ARG A 839 50.31 -73.68 -109.10
C ARG A 839 50.65 -74.97 -108.34
N LEU A 840 50.10 -75.20 -107.14
CA LEU A 840 50.24 -76.47 -106.41
C LEU A 840 49.51 -77.63 -107.11
N ARG A 841 48.31 -77.39 -107.68
CA ARG A 841 47.56 -78.39 -108.46
C ARG A 841 48.24 -78.68 -109.80
N GLN A 842 48.75 -77.65 -110.47
CA GLN A 842 49.63 -77.77 -111.64
C GLN A 842 50.88 -78.61 -111.31
N ALA A 843 51.60 -78.30 -110.23
CA ALA A 843 52.77 -79.05 -109.79
C ALA A 843 52.43 -80.53 -109.49
N ALA A 844 51.23 -80.82 -108.97
CA ALA A 844 50.79 -82.20 -108.72
C ALA A 844 50.52 -82.97 -110.02
N SER A 845 49.98 -82.27 -111.03
CA SER A 845 49.86 -82.79 -112.39
C SER A 845 51.24 -83.02 -113.01
N GLN A 846 52.19 -82.09 -112.84
CA GLN A 846 53.58 -82.25 -113.31
C GLN A 846 54.32 -83.40 -112.62
N HIS A 847 54.20 -83.54 -111.30
CA HIS A 847 54.81 -84.66 -110.57
C HIS A 847 54.26 -86.00 -111.09
N THR A 848 52.97 -86.06 -111.42
CA THR A 848 52.34 -87.23 -112.04
C THR A 848 52.85 -87.46 -113.46
N TYR A 849 52.91 -86.41 -114.29
CA TYR A 849 53.45 -86.44 -115.65
C TYR A 849 54.90 -86.92 -115.70
N ASN A 850 55.79 -86.33 -114.89
CA ASN A 850 57.21 -86.69 -114.80
C ASN A 850 57.37 -88.17 -114.42
N ARG A 851 56.61 -88.65 -113.44
CA ARG A 851 56.60 -90.06 -113.05
C ARG A 851 56.17 -90.96 -114.21
N THR A 852 55.08 -90.62 -114.91
CA THR A 852 54.63 -91.41 -116.06
C THR A 852 55.58 -91.37 -117.25
N MET A 853 56.30 -90.26 -117.45
CA MET A 853 57.34 -90.10 -118.48
C MET A 853 58.56 -90.98 -118.18
N GLU A 854 59.03 -91.00 -116.93
CA GLU A 854 60.11 -91.87 -116.46
C GLU A 854 59.71 -93.36 -116.61
N ASP A 855 58.49 -93.73 -116.20
CA ASP A 855 57.94 -95.08 -116.37
C ASP A 855 57.89 -95.50 -117.86
N THR A 856 57.54 -94.60 -118.79
CA THR A 856 57.57 -94.90 -120.24
C THR A 856 58.99 -94.99 -120.81
N LYS A 857 59.92 -94.17 -120.33
CA LYS A 857 61.32 -94.20 -120.76
C LYS A 857 62.00 -95.51 -120.36
N LEU A 858 61.76 -95.98 -119.13
CA LEU A 858 62.26 -97.28 -118.66
C LEU A 858 61.77 -98.43 -119.55
N LYS A 859 60.48 -98.43 -119.91
CA LYS A 859 59.91 -99.43 -120.85
C LYS A 859 60.50 -99.33 -122.26
N LEU A 860 60.77 -98.12 -122.76
CA LEU A 860 61.39 -97.93 -124.08
C LEU A 860 62.81 -98.51 -124.12
N ASP A 861 63.62 -98.29 -123.09
CA ASP A 861 64.97 -98.84 -123.01
C ASP A 861 64.95 -100.38 -122.82
N GLU A 862 63.98 -100.94 -122.08
CA GLU A 862 63.74 -102.40 -121.99
C GLU A 862 63.42 -103.04 -123.36
N MET A 863 62.62 -102.37 -124.20
CA MET A 863 62.34 -102.82 -125.56
C MET A 863 63.55 -102.72 -126.49
N VAL A 864 64.37 -101.67 -126.38
CA VAL A 864 65.59 -101.54 -127.19
C VAL A 864 66.59 -102.65 -126.90
N VAL A 865 66.74 -103.07 -125.63
CA VAL A 865 67.54 -104.26 -125.28
C VAL A 865 66.96 -105.53 -125.93
N SER A 866 65.63 -105.68 -125.90
CA SER A 866 64.95 -106.85 -126.46
C SER A 866 65.07 -106.95 -127.99
N LEU A 867 65.04 -105.81 -128.70
CA LEU A 867 65.19 -105.73 -130.16
C LEU A 867 66.62 -106.02 -130.65
N GLN A 868 67.63 -105.94 -129.78
CA GLN A 868 69.04 -106.23 -130.14
C GLN A 868 69.39 -107.73 -130.08
N SER A 869 68.43 -108.61 -129.76
CA SER A 869 68.66 -110.06 -129.74
C SER A 869 69.08 -110.58 -131.12
N LYS A 870 70.19 -111.31 -131.17
CA LYS A 870 70.75 -111.92 -132.39
C LYS A 870 70.41 -113.41 -132.54
N GLU A 871 69.50 -113.92 -131.73
CA GLU A 871 69.09 -115.32 -131.75
C GLU A 871 68.23 -115.61 -133.00
N VAL A 872 68.80 -116.34 -133.96
CA VAL A 872 68.10 -116.76 -135.19
C VAL A 872 67.39 -118.12 -135.09
N GLY A 873 67.42 -118.74 -133.91
CA GLY A 873 66.78 -120.02 -133.60
C GLY A 873 67.54 -121.25 -134.11
N THR A 874 67.39 -122.36 -133.38
CA THR A 874 68.06 -123.64 -133.66
C THR A 874 67.16 -124.68 -134.32
N ASP A 875 65.83 -124.48 -134.27
CA ASP A 875 64.83 -125.37 -134.86
C ASP A 875 63.54 -124.60 -135.21
N MET A 876 62.65 -125.25 -135.97
CA MET A 876 61.40 -124.69 -136.48
C MET A 876 60.42 -124.22 -135.39
N ARG A 877 60.50 -124.75 -134.16
CA ARG A 877 59.65 -124.33 -133.04
C ARG A 877 60.23 -123.08 -132.38
N ASN A 878 61.54 -123.09 -132.12
CA ASN A 878 62.28 -121.96 -131.58
C ASN A 878 62.16 -120.72 -132.50
N CYS A 879 62.30 -120.89 -133.82
CA CYS A 879 62.09 -119.79 -134.78
C CYS A 879 60.64 -119.24 -134.77
N LYS A 880 59.61 -120.09 -134.55
CA LYS A 880 58.22 -119.63 -134.43
C LYS A 880 57.94 -118.90 -133.11
N ASP A 881 58.52 -119.36 -132.01
CA ASP A 881 58.38 -118.68 -130.71
C ASP A 881 59.14 -117.34 -130.69
N LEU A 882 60.29 -117.25 -131.37
CA LEU A 882 61.00 -115.98 -131.60
C LEU A 882 60.19 -115.03 -132.50
N LEU A 883 59.54 -115.52 -133.56
CA LEU A 883 58.64 -114.74 -134.40
C LEU A 883 57.42 -114.21 -133.62
N ASN A 884 56.79 -115.05 -132.79
CA ASN A 884 55.68 -114.62 -131.94
C ASN A 884 56.12 -113.58 -130.88
N LYS A 885 57.31 -113.73 -130.30
CA LYS A 885 57.90 -112.73 -129.40
C LYS A 885 58.21 -111.42 -130.13
N HIS A 886 58.70 -111.48 -131.36
CA HIS A 886 58.91 -110.29 -132.19
C HIS A 886 57.59 -109.59 -132.50
N GLN A 887 56.55 -110.34 -132.88
CA GLN A 887 55.21 -109.81 -133.12
C GLN A 887 54.58 -109.17 -131.86
N ALA A 888 54.86 -109.72 -130.66
CA ALA A 888 54.45 -109.11 -129.40
C ALA A 888 55.21 -107.80 -129.13
N LEU A 889 56.53 -107.77 -129.37
CA LEU A 889 57.34 -106.55 -129.31
C LEU A 889 56.85 -105.47 -130.28
N GLU A 890 56.47 -105.82 -131.52
CA GLU A 890 55.88 -104.88 -132.47
C GLU A 890 54.54 -104.29 -131.96
N ASN A 891 53.70 -105.11 -131.33
CA ASN A 891 52.44 -104.64 -130.72
C ASN A 891 52.69 -103.74 -129.51
N ASP A 892 53.65 -104.09 -128.66
CA ASP A 892 53.97 -103.29 -127.47
C ASP A 892 54.70 -101.99 -127.84
N MET A 893 55.50 -101.98 -128.93
CA MET A 893 56.05 -100.78 -129.54
C MET A 893 54.93 -99.85 -130.04
N HIS A 894 53.90 -100.38 -130.72
CA HIS A 894 52.74 -99.58 -131.12
C HIS A 894 51.93 -99.04 -129.93
N GLN A 895 51.86 -99.77 -128.81
CA GLN A 895 51.22 -99.26 -127.58
C GLN A 895 52.08 -98.18 -126.89
N LEU A 896 53.40 -98.31 -126.88
CA LEU A 896 54.30 -97.26 -126.40
C LEU A 896 54.24 -96.02 -127.29
N ASP A 897 54.19 -96.17 -128.61
CA ASP A 897 54.09 -95.07 -129.57
C ASP A 897 52.82 -94.22 -129.31
N ASN A 898 51.66 -94.88 -129.20
CA ASN A 898 50.41 -94.22 -128.81
C ASN A 898 50.53 -93.54 -127.43
N ARG A 899 51.12 -94.21 -126.43
CA ARG A 899 51.25 -93.66 -125.07
C ARG A 899 52.28 -92.52 -124.97
N ILE A 900 53.30 -92.50 -125.82
CA ILE A 900 54.22 -91.37 -125.98
C ILE A 900 53.48 -90.23 -126.67
N GLY A 901 52.67 -90.50 -127.70
CA GLY A 901 51.77 -89.52 -128.30
C GLY A 901 50.82 -88.87 -127.28
N ASP A 902 50.17 -89.68 -126.43
CA ASP A 902 49.31 -89.19 -125.34
C ASP A 902 50.08 -88.33 -124.32
N LEU A 903 51.33 -88.70 -123.98
CA LEU A 903 52.17 -87.91 -123.09
C LEU A 903 52.65 -86.61 -123.76
N VAL A 904 53.00 -86.62 -125.04
CA VAL A 904 53.34 -85.39 -125.79
C VAL A 904 52.15 -84.45 -125.83
N ASN A 905 50.95 -84.96 -126.17
CA ASN A 905 49.70 -84.20 -126.16
C ASN A 905 49.39 -83.62 -124.77
N LEU A 906 49.53 -84.41 -123.69
CA LEU A 906 49.32 -83.94 -122.32
C LEU A 906 50.35 -82.88 -121.91
N GLY A 907 51.61 -83.03 -122.34
CA GLY A 907 52.67 -82.05 -122.13
C GLY A 907 52.39 -80.74 -122.87
N GLU A 908 51.90 -80.80 -124.11
CA GLU A 908 51.47 -79.64 -124.90
C GLU A 908 50.21 -78.97 -124.31
N GLU A 909 49.25 -79.74 -123.79
CA GLU A 909 48.06 -79.24 -123.12
C GLU A 909 48.43 -78.50 -121.82
N MET A 910 49.30 -79.07 -120.98
CA MET A 910 49.83 -78.39 -119.79
C MET A 910 50.54 -77.07 -120.15
N VAL A 911 51.27 -77.03 -121.26
CA VAL A 911 51.91 -75.80 -121.76
C VAL A 911 50.88 -74.78 -122.23
N HIS A 912 49.85 -75.21 -122.97
CA HIS A 912 48.77 -74.36 -123.46
C HIS A 912 47.91 -73.78 -122.32
N GLU A 913 47.71 -74.53 -121.24
CA GLU A 913 47.07 -74.05 -120.00
C GLU A 913 47.95 -73.08 -119.16
N GLY A 914 49.16 -72.76 -119.61
CA GLY A 914 50.04 -71.82 -118.93
C GLY A 914 50.65 -72.38 -117.64
N HIS A 915 51.05 -73.65 -117.64
CA HIS A 915 51.72 -74.29 -116.51
C HIS A 915 53.02 -73.55 -116.10
N PHE A 916 53.23 -73.33 -114.80
CA PHE A 916 54.35 -72.50 -114.30
C PHE A 916 55.76 -73.02 -114.66
N ASP A 917 55.90 -74.31 -114.96
CA ASP A 917 57.15 -74.98 -115.40
C ASP A 917 57.13 -75.44 -116.87
N ALA A 918 56.33 -74.76 -117.73
CA ALA A 918 56.13 -75.11 -119.13
C ALA A 918 57.46 -75.34 -119.90
N ASP A 919 58.46 -74.46 -119.74
CA ASP A 919 59.74 -74.56 -120.45
C ASP A 919 60.49 -75.89 -120.21
N ASN A 920 60.35 -76.48 -119.02
CA ASN A 920 60.99 -77.75 -118.69
C ASN A 920 60.13 -78.95 -119.15
N ILE A 921 58.81 -78.83 -119.11
CA ILE A 921 57.87 -79.82 -119.68
C ILE A 921 58.08 -79.95 -121.19
N ILE A 922 58.23 -78.82 -121.92
CA ILE A 922 58.54 -78.81 -123.36
C ILE A 922 59.87 -79.50 -123.64
N LYS A 923 60.93 -79.21 -122.86
CA LYS A 923 62.23 -79.87 -123.04
C LYS A 923 62.14 -81.37 -122.81
N ALA A 924 61.46 -81.80 -121.75
CA ALA A 924 61.27 -83.23 -121.47
C ALA A 924 60.49 -83.93 -122.59
N SER A 925 59.40 -83.32 -123.08
CA SER A 925 58.61 -83.83 -124.21
C SER A 925 59.45 -83.95 -125.49
N LYS A 926 60.14 -82.87 -125.89
CA LYS A 926 61.02 -82.85 -127.06
C LYS A 926 62.16 -83.84 -126.98
N ILE A 927 62.81 -83.99 -125.83
CA ILE A 927 63.88 -85.00 -125.65
C ILE A 927 63.32 -86.41 -125.88
N THR A 928 62.12 -86.73 -125.41
CA THR A 928 61.50 -88.04 -125.68
C THR A 928 61.15 -88.22 -127.17
N GLN A 929 60.66 -87.16 -127.82
CA GLN A 929 60.30 -87.14 -129.24
C GLN A 929 61.53 -87.26 -130.16
N ASP A 930 62.61 -86.51 -129.89
CA ASP A 930 63.86 -86.54 -130.66
C ASP A 930 64.58 -87.90 -130.51
N ASN A 931 64.57 -88.50 -129.31
CA ASN A 931 65.08 -89.87 -129.10
C ASN A 931 64.32 -90.93 -129.90
N GLN A 932 63.04 -90.69 -130.23
CA GLN A 932 62.24 -91.57 -131.08
C GLN A 932 62.70 -91.47 -132.55
N ILE A 933 62.96 -90.25 -133.03
CA ILE A 933 63.39 -89.98 -134.42
C ILE A 933 64.81 -90.53 -134.68
N ASP A 934 65.77 -90.28 -133.79
CA ASP A 934 67.15 -90.75 -133.94
C ASP A 934 67.28 -92.29 -133.88
N ARG A 935 66.46 -92.96 -133.05
CA ARG A 935 66.45 -94.44 -132.99
C ARG A 935 65.75 -95.07 -134.20
N ALA A 936 64.83 -94.37 -134.88
CA ALA A 936 64.15 -94.86 -136.07
C ALA A 936 64.99 -94.82 -137.37
N GLN A 937 66.02 -93.97 -137.46
CA GLN A 937 66.83 -93.83 -138.69
C GLN A 937 67.90 -94.93 -138.88
N ASN A 938 68.21 -95.72 -137.85
CA ASN A 938 69.37 -96.63 -137.83
C ASN A 938 69.11 -98.06 -138.37
N SER A 939 68.00 -98.34 -139.06
CA SER A 939 67.54 -99.74 -139.26
C SER A 939 66.87 -100.10 -140.62
N ARG A 940 67.35 -99.60 -141.77
CA ARG A 940 67.00 -100.19 -143.10
C ARG A 940 68.17 -100.25 -144.12
N PRO A 941 68.43 -101.42 -144.77
CA PRO A 941 69.37 -101.57 -145.88
C PRO A 941 68.71 -101.41 -147.27
N THR A 942 69.54 -101.34 -148.32
CA THR A 942 69.20 -100.93 -149.69
C THR A 942 68.78 -102.08 -150.63
N THR A 943 67.81 -101.82 -151.51
CA THR A 943 67.65 -102.47 -152.83
C THR A 943 66.79 -101.61 -153.76
N SER A 944 66.97 -101.76 -155.08
CA SER A 944 66.39 -100.89 -156.11
C SER A 944 65.53 -101.68 -157.10
N THR A 945 64.33 -101.19 -157.38
CA THR A 945 63.61 -101.37 -158.67
C THR A 945 62.41 -100.41 -158.68
N GLY A 946 62.12 -99.79 -159.82
CA GLY A 946 60.99 -98.83 -159.94
C GLY A 946 60.06 -99.17 -161.10
N THR A 947 58.81 -98.69 -161.05
CA THR A 947 57.92 -98.52 -162.22
C THR A 947 56.88 -97.44 -161.92
N ASN A 948 56.51 -96.64 -162.93
CA ASN A 948 55.56 -95.52 -162.86
C ASN A 948 54.09 -95.95 -163.08
N ILE A 949 53.15 -95.37 -162.31
CA ILE A 949 51.77 -94.97 -162.71
C ILE A 949 51.42 -93.77 -161.78
N ILE A 950 51.19 -92.50 -162.15
CA ILE A 950 50.35 -91.82 -163.18
C ILE A 950 48.87 -91.57 -162.73
N ILE A 951 48.62 -90.35 -162.18
CA ILE A 951 47.44 -89.45 -162.42
C ILE A 951 46.04 -89.90 -161.88
N PRO A 952 45.04 -89.03 -161.53
CA PRO A 952 44.95 -87.55 -161.36
C PRO A 952 44.26 -87.00 -160.06
N LEU A 953 44.45 -85.67 -159.83
CA LEU A 953 43.50 -84.57 -159.49
C LEU A 953 42.26 -84.73 -158.58
N VAL A 954 41.95 -83.62 -157.87
CA VAL A 954 40.66 -82.86 -157.74
C VAL A 954 40.55 -82.31 -156.29
N THR A 955 40.93 -81.05 -156.00
CA THR A 955 40.08 -79.82 -155.88
C THR A 955 39.00 -79.87 -154.78
N THR A 956 38.63 -78.82 -154.00
CA THR A 956 38.72 -77.33 -154.18
C THR A 956 38.34 -76.56 -152.86
N TYR A 957 38.61 -75.24 -152.82
CA TYR A 957 37.84 -74.14 -152.15
C TYR A 957 37.95 -73.82 -150.63
N HIS A 958 38.52 -72.64 -150.32
CA HIS A 958 37.87 -71.39 -149.80
C HIS A 958 36.36 -71.43 -149.33
N PRO A 959 35.85 -70.41 -148.59
CA PRO A 959 36.36 -69.70 -147.41
C PRO A 959 35.30 -69.44 -146.30
N GLY A 960 35.76 -69.08 -145.09
CA GLY A 960 35.20 -67.94 -144.32
C GLY A 960 33.90 -68.05 -143.48
N LEU A 961 33.89 -67.17 -142.47
CA LEU A 961 32.76 -66.41 -141.88
C LEU A 961 31.66 -67.07 -141.04
N HIS A 962 31.30 -66.29 -140.01
CA HIS A 962 30.05 -66.26 -139.23
C HIS A 962 29.80 -67.41 -138.23
N LYS A 963 29.64 -67.13 -136.92
CA LYS A 963 28.62 -66.30 -136.20
C LYS A 963 27.32 -67.09 -136.05
N LEU A 964 26.61 -66.81 -134.93
CA LEU A 964 25.28 -67.35 -134.59
C LEU A 964 25.38 -68.80 -134.07
N ASN A 965 24.57 -69.26 -133.11
CA ASN A 965 23.62 -68.58 -132.23
C ASN A 965 23.04 -69.62 -131.25
N ASN A 966 22.31 -69.15 -130.23
CA ASN A 966 21.09 -69.82 -129.73
C ASN A 966 21.29 -71.20 -129.07
N LEU A 967 20.33 -71.78 -128.34
CA LEU A 967 19.01 -71.42 -127.79
C LEU A 967 18.95 -72.26 -126.48
N SER A 968 18.11 -72.03 -125.47
CA SER A 968 16.85 -71.30 -125.34
C SER A 968 16.58 -71.09 -123.85
N LYS A 969 15.99 -69.94 -123.44
CA LYS A 969 14.59 -69.79 -122.96
C LYS A 969 14.26 -70.60 -121.69
N THR A 970 13.44 -70.12 -120.75
CA THR A 970 12.28 -69.20 -120.88
C THR A 970 12.12 -68.52 -119.50
N SER A 971 12.00 -67.19 -119.35
CA SER A 971 10.73 -66.42 -119.42
C SER A 971 9.79 -66.68 -118.23
N PHE A 972 9.12 -65.72 -117.59
CA PHE A 972 8.76 -64.32 -117.93
C PHE A 972 8.55 -63.52 -116.60
N SER A 973 8.96 -62.25 -116.47
CA SER A 973 8.15 -61.00 -116.70
C SER A 973 7.04 -60.73 -115.65
N ILE A 974 6.63 -59.49 -115.33
CA ILE A 974 6.66 -58.22 -116.08
C ILE A 974 6.63 -56.97 -115.13
N LEU A 975 7.50 -55.97 -115.39
CA LEU A 975 7.27 -54.49 -115.50
C LEU A 975 6.66 -53.67 -114.32
N GLN A 976 7.35 -52.62 -113.80
CA GLN A 976 7.49 -51.20 -114.27
C GLN A 976 6.22 -50.32 -113.98
N THR A 977 6.22 -48.97 -113.78
CA THR A 977 7.26 -47.91 -113.79
C THR A 977 6.78 -46.61 -113.10
N PHE A 978 7.66 -45.97 -112.32
CA PHE A 978 8.11 -44.54 -112.36
C PHE A 978 7.22 -43.29 -112.07
N THR A 979 7.90 -42.35 -111.35
CA THR A 979 7.89 -40.86 -111.38
C THR A 979 6.79 -39.97 -110.76
N THR A 980 7.15 -39.32 -109.63
CA THR A 980 7.39 -37.85 -109.42
C THR A 980 6.55 -36.84 -110.26
N GLN A 981 6.02 -35.69 -109.79
CA GLN A 981 6.63 -34.65 -108.93
C GLN A 981 5.71 -33.43 -108.59
N HIS A 982 5.81 -32.91 -107.35
CA HIS A 982 5.61 -31.52 -106.82
C HIS A 982 4.36 -30.59 -106.98
N ILE A 983 3.82 -30.19 -105.80
CA ILE A 983 3.62 -28.82 -105.21
C ILE A 983 2.70 -27.77 -105.92
N PHE A 984 1.62 -27.29 -105.25
CA PHE A 984 1.55 -25.97 -104.54
C PHE A 984 0.18 -25.60 -103.90
N LYS A 985 0.26 -24.87 -102.76
CA LYS A 985 -0.65 -23.84 -102.17
C LYS A 985 -1.80 -24.24 -101.22
N GLU A 986 -1.83 -23.45 -100.14
CA GLU A 986 -2.71 -23.43 -98.94
C GLU A 986 -3.82 -22.35 -99.09
N PRO A 987 -4.53 -21.89 -98.02
CA PRO A 987 -5.10 -22.52 -96.80
C PRO A 987 -6.65 -22.27 -96.81
N PRO A 988 -7.39 -21.65 -95.82
CA PRO A 988 -7.34 -21.62 -94.34
C PRO A 988 -8.72 -21.77 -93.60
N LYS A 989 -8.70 -21.65 -92.25
CA LYS A 989 -9.80 -21.22 -91.31
C LYS A 989 -10.93 -22.25 -90.97
N VAL A 990 -11.47 -22.37 -89.73
CA VAL A 990 -11.19 -21.69 -88.43
C VAL A 990 -11.80 -22.43 -87.20
N THR A 991 -11.08 -22.45 -86.06
CA THR A 991 -11.49 -22.61 -84.61
C THR A 991 -12.47 -23.73 -84.16
N TYR A 992 -12.40 -24.33 -82.96
CA TYR A 992 -12.05 -23.78 -81.63
C TYR A 992 -11.10 -24.67 -80.79
N LYS A 993 -10.69 -24.17 -79.62
CA LYS A 993 -9.52 -24.62 -78.83
C LYS A 993 -9.84 -24.75 -77.33
N GLN A 994 -9.05 -25.60 -76.64
CA GLN A 994 -8.66 -25.53 -75.20
C GLN A 994 -9.70 -25.82 -74.08
N PRO A 995 -9.23 -26.08 -72.83
CA PRO A 995 -7.86 -26.38 -72.36
C PRO A 995 -7.72 -27.68 -71.51
N ALA A 996 -6.50 -27.93 -71.02
CA ALA A 996 -6.06 -29.11 -70.25
C ALA A 996 -6.10 -28.91 -68.71
N ASN A 997 -5.44 -29.83 -67.98
CA ASN A 997 -5.11 -29.87 -66.52
C ASN A 997 -6.04 -30.79 -65.68
N TYR A 998 -5.58 -31.54 -64.65
CA TYR A 998 -4.21 -31.79 -64.12
C TYR A 998 -4.21 -33.10 -63.27
N GLU A 999 -3.11 -33.32 -62.52
CA GLU A 999 -2.92 -34.19 -61.35
C GLU A 999 -2.47 -35.66 -61.51
N THR A 1000 -1.16 -35.82 -61.37
CA THR A 1000 -0.49 -36.99 -60.78
C THR A 1000 -0.27 -36.71 -59.27
N TYR A 1001 -0.38 -37.74 -58.42
CA TYR A 1001 -0.01 -37.68 -57.00
C TYR A 1001 1.22 -38.55 -56.72
N LEU A 1002 2.03 -38.11 -55.75
CA LEU A 1002 3.17 -38.78 -55.08
C LEU A 1002 4.50 -38.85 -55.88
#